data_AF-A0ABD3SH64-F1
#
_entry.id   AF-A0ABD3SH64-F1
#
_cell.length_a   1.000
_cell.length_b   1.000
_cell.length_c   1.000
_cell.angle_alpha   90.00
_cell.angle_beta   90.00
_cell.angle_gamma   90.00
#
_symmetry.space_group_name_H-M   'P 1'
#
loop_
_entity.id
_entity.type
_entity.pdbx_description
1 polymer ?
#
loop_
_entity_poly.entity_id
_entity_poly.type
_entity_poly.pdbx_seq_one_letter_code
_entity_poly.pdbx_strand_id
1 'polypeptide(L)'
;MSALCSRSPVVSSSPPPPITSPDTSSSPSNTRPTRCLRKRLPAKLADDIDFDLETLLKEHELSGVEYRAKRDAKKRKTVKDPEDEKYADAFKGYDIPLESLPALCIEKIFSMLDSPQDLYNLAFSSKFLMSLVTPEAVIRSAVFNNLRKRDKGNRKILSNIMLYISNRSIHIPSAHRMLRLLNAKSCERGDRCWGKNLNTGKPMALNRNSSSRPFGLAICEKCVKFGTTKVPYSHFSRFQQGVAFHQWNLLMDPQRDLKTGDIHGPLIEVLELQQIENTYANNDDKKSALEGIVAKALTNEGRYCPIHYEEKAAAYHEMYENAEKEADEVVVAALERDTIEYIKRREERIARRMIRIRCIYALLEEVLADCPLKDLALNCTWLESDERCVKFTCHIVEQSMSNIISAPASATDRTIINVATNMKQIFNTLSEKNFFSFSYIENSNNRFRRGIFEYCRNETTPLEIMQSSMAGDVQFMQALNENKPARALVMALNRQRGALPRIFALSVVRNNPEPDPADADAVENRIDDFRKLAEVVWNKNAPHQYGSEIMSFNTIKDTFNSSAEEFRIMKKNVKDYLRDDQTRLFLHRDVSVAGRENFSRQDALNQVFQPKTMTAWMGGVRNSAYDHILSRSFESLRNLHEQYFRRPSQYNVSRI
;
A
#
# COMPACT_ATOMS: atom_id res chain seq x y z
N MET A 1 -19.45 -8.36 -61.97
CA MET A 1 -19.78 -8.39 -63.42
C MET A 1 -21.10 -7.68 -63.60
N SER A 2 -21.16 -6.74 -64.55
CA SER A 2 -22.33 -5.96 -65.02
C SER A 2 -22.85 -4.90 -64.00
N ALA A 3 -22.55 -3.59 -64.06
CA ALA A 3 -22.45 -2.58 -65.11
C ALA A 3 -23.76 -1.79 -65.34
N LEU A 4 -23.62 -0.46 -65.19
CA LEU A 4 -24.27 0.64 -65.94
C LEU A 4 -25.80 0.81 -65.73
N CYS A 5 -26.39 2.01 -65.70
CA CYS A 5 -26.06 3.23 -66.44
C CYS A 5 -26.94 4.41 -65.98
N SER A 6 -26.40 5.65 -66.10
CA SER A 6 -27.07 6.92 -66.51
C SER A 6 -28.17 7.54 -65.62
N ARG A 7 -28.36 8.87 -65.49
CA ARG A 7 -27.82 10.08 -66.15
C ARG A 7 -28.24 11.31 -65.31
N SER A 8 -27.39 12.35 -65.26
CA SER A 8 -27.67 13.70 -64.73
C SER A 8 -28.63 14.50 -65.63
N PRO A 9 -29.12 15.70 -65.22
CA PRO A 9 -28.40 16.95 -65.55
C PRO A 9 -28.54 18.07 -64.46
N VAL A 10 -27.52 18.88 -64.09
CA VAL A 10 -26.97 20.13 -64.71
C VAL A 10 -27.39 21.41 -63.96
N VAL A 11 -26.39 22.10 -63.36
CA VAL A 11 -26.12 23.59 -63.34
C VAL A 11 -27.16 24.47 -62.59
N SER A 12 -26.85 25.55 -61.85
CA SER A 12 -25.81 26.58 -61.86
C SER A 12 -25.64 27.26 -60.49
N SER A 13 -24.45 27.80 -60.32
CA SER A 13 -24.00 28.89 -59.44
C SER A 13 -24.91 30.13 -59.29
N SER A 14 -25.05 30.65 -58.06
CA SER A 14 -24.63 32.02 -57.68
C SER A 14 -24.86 32.31 -56.17
N PRO A 15 -24.07 33.22 -55.53
CA PRO A 15 -24.14 33.62 -54.10
C PRO A 15 -24.82 35.02 -53.95
N PRO A 16 -24.73 35.82 -52.85
CA PRO A 16 -24.61 35.67 -51.37
C PRO A 16 -25.79 36.45 -50.66
N PRO A 17 -25.69 37.20 -49.52
CA PRO A 17 -25.16 37.03 -48.16
C PRO A 17 -26.31 37.15 -47.08
N PRO A 18 -26.21 37.87 -45.93
CA PRO A 18 -26.00 37.32 -44.59
C PRO A 18 -27.16 37.61 -43.57
N ILE A 19 -26.85 37.34 -42.28
CA ILE A 19 -27.46 37.85 -41.04
C ILE A 19 -28.70 37.09 -40.54
N THR A 20 -28.54 36.40 -39.41
CA THR A 20 -29.25 36.59 -38.11
C THR A 20 -29.35 35.26 -37.34
N SER A 21 -28.77 35.25 -36.14
CA SER A 21 -29.19 34.40 -35.01
C SER A 21 -30.62 34.81 -34.58
N PRO A 22 -31.43 34.00 -33.85
CA PRO A 22 -31.00 33.42 -32.57
C PRO A 22 -31.66 32.08 -32.16
N ASP A 23 -31.21 31.60 -30.99
CA ASP A 23 -31.90 30.75 -30.02
C ASP A 23 -32.38 29.36 -30.45
N THR A 24 -31.83 28.31 -29.83
CA THR A 24 -32.47 27.64 -28.68
C THR A 24 -31.77 26.31 -28.34
N SER A 25 -31.91 25.93 -27.07
CA SER A 25 -31.87 24.56 -26.55
C SER A 25 -30.50 23.97 -26.19
N SER A 26 -30.11 24.34 -24.98
CA SER A 26 -29.52 23.50 -23.94
C SER A 26 -29.77 21.99 -24.03
N SER A 27 -28.71 21.21 -23.91
CA SER A 27 -28.70 19.87 -23.30
C SER A 27 -27.48 19.75 -22.37
N PRO A 28 -27.64 19.24 -21.12
CA PRO A 28 -26.59 19.26 -20.10
C PRO A 28 -25.72 18.00 -20.15
N SER A 29 -24.40 18.19 -20.18
CA SER A 29 -23.42 17.13 -19.92
C SER A 29 -22.94 17.18 -18.47
N ASN A 30 -23.22 16.10 -17.74
CA ASN A 30 -22.59 15.56 -16.53
C ASN A 30 -21.42 16.35 -15.92
N THR A 31 -21.70 17.03 -14.80
CA THR A 31 -20.72 17.54 -13.83
C THR A 31 -20.27 16.43 -12.87
N ARG A 32 -18.96 16.17 -12.86
CA ARG A 32 -18.23 15.58 -11.71
C ARG A 32 -18.03 16.66 -10.63
N PRO A 33 -18.06 16.33 -9.33
CA PRO A 33 -17.90 17.32 -8.28
C PRO A 33 -16.41 17.64 -8.04
N THR A 34 -15.96 18.84 -8.45
CA THR A 34 -14.72 19.44 -7.95
C THR A 34 -15.03 20.32 -6.74
N ARG A 35 -14.36 19.97 -5.64
CA ARG A 35 -14.21 20.61 -4.35
C ARG A 35 -14.19 22.16 -4.42
N CYS A 36 -15.24 22.80 -3.91
CA CYS A 36 -15.33 24.26 -3.77
C CYS A 36 -14.29 24.81 -2.77
N LEU A 37 -13.39 25.67 -3.26
CA LEU A 37 -12.73 26.69 -2.46
C LEU A 37 -13.64 27.93 -2.41
N ARG A 38 -14.06 28.32 -1.20
CA ARG A 38 -14.81 29.56 -0.95
C ARG A 38 -13.98 30.77 -1.37
N LYS A 39 -14.35 31.42 -2.48
CA LYS A 39 -13.94 32.80 -2.79
C LYS A 39 -14.71 33.74 -1.86
N ARG A 40 -13.99 34.48 -1.01
CA ARG A 40 -14.53 35.65 -0.31
C ARG A 40 -14.65 36.81 -1.32
N LEU A 41 -15.74 37.55 -1.24
CA LEU A 41 -15.97 38.81 -1.96
C LEU A 41 -14.92 39.86 -1.53
N PRO A 42 -14.50 40.76 -2.44
CA PRO A 42 -13.64 41.88 -2.07
C PRO A 42 -14.46 42.91 -1.28
N ALA A 43 -14.01 43.21 -0.06
CA ALA A 43 -14.50 44.35 0.69
C ALA A 43 -13.96 45.62 0.02
N LYS A 44 -14.86 46.60 -0.17
CA LYS A 44 -14.50 47.97 -0.56
C LYS A 44 -13.57 48.54 0.51
N LEU A 45 -12.33 48.80 0.16
CA LEU A 45 -11.41 49.58 0.99
C LEU A 45 -11.61 51.04 0.60
N ALA A 46 -12.16 51.79 1.54
CA ALA A 46 -12.19 53.24 1.48
C ALA A 46 -10.77 53.78 1.69
N ASP A 47 -10.53 54.94 1.07
CA ASP A 47 -9.34 55.76 1.18
C ASP A 47 -9.00 56.04 2.65
N ASP A 48 -7.84 55.57 3.11
CA ASP A 48 -7.06 56.05 4.27
C ASP A 48 -5.92 55.06 4.60
N ILE A 49 -4.93 54.92 3.70
CA ILE A 49 -3.70 54.20 4.01
C ILE A 49 -2.49 54.98 3.46
N ASP A 50 -2.24 56.15 4.04
CA ASP A 50 -0.87 56.63 4.26
C ASP A 50 -0.35 56.04 5.58
N PHE A 51 -0.43 54.72 5.69
CA PHE A 51 0.19 53.98 6.78
C PHE A 51 1.63 53.68 6.38
N ASP A 52 2.51 54.48 6.95
CA ASP A 52 3.97 54.52 6.83
C ASP A 52 4.62 53.20 6.37
N LEU A 53 4.85 53.12 5.06
CA LEU A 53 5.53 52.02 4.38
C LEU A 53 6.93 51.77 4.97
N GLU A 54 7.55 52.80 5.53
CA GLU A 54 8.86 52.71 6.17
C GLU A 54 8.80 51.96 7.49
N THR A 55 7.72 52.11 8.25
CA THR A 55 7.45 51.33 9.47
C THR A 55 7.21 49.85 9.12
N LEU A 56 6.43 49.58 8.06
CA LEU A 56 6.22 48.20 7.55
C LEU A 56 7.52 47.53 7.07
N LEU A 57 8.40 48.27 6.41
CA LEU A 57 9.70 47.77 5.98
C LEU A 57 10.63 47.50 7.17
N LYS A 58 10.65 48.38 8.18
CA LYS A 58 11.41 48.16 9.43
C LYS A 58 10.91 46.96 10.22
N GLU A 59 9.60 46.75 10.31
CA GLU A 59 9.02 45.56 10.94
C GLU A 59 9.36 44.27 10.18
N HIS A 60 9.37 44.32 8.84
CA HIS A 60 9.73 43.18 8.02
C HIS A 60 11.24 42.84 8.10
N GLU A 61 12.11 43.85 8.22
CA GLU A 61 13.53 43.66 8.49
C GLU A 61 13.77 43.08 9.89
N LEU A 62 13.10 43.60 10.92
CA LEU A 62 13.17 43.08 12.29
C LEU A 62 12.69 41.63 12.36
N SER A 63 11.56 41.30 11.71
CA SER A 63 11.06 39.94 11.58
C SER A 63 12.05 39.02 10.86
N GLY A 64 12.71 39.52 9.81
CA GLY A 64 13.76 38.79 9.09
C GLY A 64 15.03 38.57 9.93
N VAL A 65 15.43 39.53 10.78
CA VAL A 65 16.53 39.39 11.74
C VAL A 65 16.17 38.40 12.83
N GLU A 66 14.96 38.48 13.41
CA GLU A 66 14.47 37.51 14.40
C GLU A 66 14.39 36.10 13.83
N TYR A 67 13.91 35.93 12.59
CA TYR A 67 13.82 34.63 11.96
C TYR A 67 15.21 34.03 11.73
N ARG A 68 16.19 34.85 11.30
CA ARG A 68 17.60 34.44 11.18
C ARG A 68 18.20 34.07 12.55
N ALA A 69 17.95 34.88 13.58
CA ALA A 69 18.39 34.61 14.95
C ALA A 69 17.74 33.34 15.53
N LYS A 70 16.44 33.12 15.33
CA LYS A 70 15.72 31.89 15.74
C LYS A 70 16.23 30.67 14.97
N ARG A 71 16.53 30.80 13.68
CA ARG A 71 17.13 29.73 12.88
C ARG A 71 18.54 29.38 13.36
N ASP A 72 19.35 30.38 13.67
CA ASP A 72 20.73 30.18 14.14
C ASP A 72 20.76 29.69 15.60
N ALA A 73 19.83 30.13 16.44
CA ALA A 73 19.59 29.58 17.78
C ALA A 73 19.08 28.13 17.72
N LYS A 74 18.18 27.80 16.78
CA LYS A 74 17.70 26.42 16.58
C LYS A 74 18.81 25.51 16.06
N LYS A 75 19.73 26.00 15.21
CA LYS A 75 20.96 25.28 14.83
C LYS A 75 21.88 25.03 16.02
N ARG A 76 22.02 26.00 16.94
CA ARG A 76 22.75 25.79 18.20
C ARG A 76 22.05 24.81 19.16
N LYS A 77 20.72 24.66 19.06
CA LYS A 77 19.91 23.76 19.91
C LYS A 77 19.71 22.34 19.35
N THR A 78 20.02 22.08 18.07
CA THR A 78 19.70 20.78 17.43
C THR A 78 20.86 19.81 17.28
N VAL A 79 22.09 20.18 17.66
CA VAL A 79 23.22 19.24 17.57
C VAL A 79 24.18 19.46 18.72
N LYS A 80 23.78 18.98 19.89
CA LYS A 80 24.73 18.34 20.79
C LYS A 80 24.01 17.12 21.33
N ASP A 81 24.47 15.95 20.93
CA ASP A 81 24.07 14.72 21.62
C ASP A 81 24.40 14.94 23.10
N PRO A 82 23.52 14.65 24.07
CA PRO A 82 23.86 14.78 25.49
C PRO A 82 25.16 14.04 25.87
N GLU A 83 25.60 13.05 25.08
CA GLU A 83 26.92 12.45 25.19
C GLU A 83 28.07 13.38 24.75
N ASP A 84 27.90 14.20 23.71
CA ASP A 84 28.93 15.13 23.23
C ASP A 84 29.27 16.20 24.29
N GLU A 85 28.28 16.66 25.07
CA GLU A 85 28.54 17.61 26.17
C GLU A 85 29.29 16.97 27.33
N LYS A 86 29.10 15.67 27.59
CA LYS A 86 29.79 14.94 28.65
C LYS A 86 31.31 14.89 28.43
N TYR A 87 31.76 14.85 27.18
CA TYR A 87 33.18 14.75 26.82
C TYR A 87 33.82 16.11 26.48
N ALA A 88 33.04 17.14 26.17
CA ALA A 88 33.57 18.45 25.79
C ALA A 88 34.44 19.11 26.88
N ASP A 89 34.11 18.92 28.15
CA ASP A 89 34.90 19.46 29.27
C ASP A 89 36.04 18.52 29.71
N ALA A 90 35.93 17.21 29.43
CA ALA A 90 36.91 16.21 29.87
C ALA A 90 38.30 16.37 29.23
N PHE A 91 38.38 16.99 28.04
CA PHE A 91 39.62 17.18 27.29
C PHE A 91 40.11 18.63 27.24
N LYS A 92 39.46 19.54 27.97
CA LYS A 92 39.82 20.96 27.98
C LYS A 92 41.18 21.16 28.64
N GLY A 93 42.19 21.54 27.86
CA GLY A 93 43.58 21.74 28.32
C GLY A 93 44.52 20.56 28.08
N TYR A 94 44.05 19.45 27.49
CA TYR A 94 44.90 18.36 27.02
C TYR A 94 45.21 18.54 25.53
N ASP A 95 46.42 18.99 25.21
CA ASP A 95 46.96 18.85 23.86
C ASP A 95 47.47 17.42 23.70
N ILE A 96 46.74 16.59 22.96
CA ILE A 96 47.24 15.28 22.57
C ILE A 96 48.32 15.53 21.51
N PRO A 97 49.60 15.22 21.77
CA PRO A 97 50.67 15.43 20.82
C PRO A 97 50.58 14.35 19.73
N LEU A 98 49.63 14.50 18.80
CA LEU A 98 49.38 13.54 17.72
C LEU A 98 50.63 13.26 16.89
N GLU A 99 51.54 14.23 16.77
CA GLU A 99 52.81 14.09 16.06
C GLU A 99 53.82 13.18 16.79
N SER A 100 53.64 12.94 18.09
CA SER A 100 54.47 12.03 18.87
C SER A 100 53.97 10.58 18.86
N LEU A 101 52.76 10.34 18.33
CA LEU A 101 52.21 9.00 18.25
C LEU A 101 52.88 8.20 17.12
N PRO A 102 53.07 6.88 17.29
CA PRO A 102 53.49 6.01 16.20
C PRO A 102 52.53 6.12 15.00
N ALA A 103 53.07 6.03 13.78
CA ALA A 103 52.30 6.13 12.53
C ALA A 103 51.10 5.18 12.50
N LEU A 104 51.27 3.92 12.94
CA LEU A 104 50.21 2.92 13.01
C LEU A 104 49.03 3.33 13.92
N CYS A 105 49.31 4.05 15.01
CA CYS A 105 48.26 4.56 15.89
C CYS A 105 47.45 5.66 15.19
N ILE A 106 48.11 6.53 14.43
CA ILE A 106 47.48 7.62 13.68
C ILE A 106 46.65 7.07 12.53
N GLU A 107 47.16 6.09 11.79
CA GLU A 107 46.41 5.37 10.76
C GLU A 107 45.15 4.72 11.34
N LYS A 108 45.26 4.12 12.53
CA LYS A 108 44.10 3.55 13.23
C LYS A 108 43.09 4.63 13.61
N ILE A 109 43.53 5.79 14.10
CA ILE A 109 42.65 6.94 14.39
C ILE A 109 41.95 7.39 13.10
N PHE A 110 42.67 7.52 11.98
CA PHE A 110 42.07 7.90 10.69
C PHE A 110 41.01 6.89 10.24
N SER A 111 41.23 5.59 10.45
CA SER A 111 40.24 4.55 10.12
C SER A 111 38.95 4.62 10.95
N MET A 112 38.98 5.30 12.10
CA MET A 112 37.82 5.50 12.98
C MET A 112 37.05 6.79 12.68
N LEU A 113 37.55 7.65 11.78
CA LEU A 113 36.88 8.89 11.42
C LEU A 113 35.84 8.63 10.33
N ASP A 114 34.58 8.62 10.73
CA ASP A 114 33.43 8.42 9.82
C ASP A 114 33.10 9.67 8.97
N SER A 115 33.98 10.67 8.91
CA SER A 115 33.72 11.94 8.23
C SER A 115 34.94 12.37 7.44
N PRO A 116 34.83 12.47 6.10
CA PRO A 116 35.93 12.96 5.27
C PRO A 116 36.34 14.39 5.65
N GLN A 117 35.42 15.19 6.21
CA GLN A 117 35.72 16.56 6.62
C GLN A 117 36.58 16.59 7.87
N ASP A 118 36.34 15.67 8.81
CA ASP A 118 37.12 15.57 10.04
C ASP A 118 38.48 14.96 9.75
N LEU A 119 38.53 13.93 8.88
CA LEU A 119 39.78 13.40 8.34
C LEU A 119 40.60 14.49 7.64
N TYR A 120 39.95 15.36 6.83
CA TYR A 120 40.61 16.50 6.19
C TYR A 120 41.16 17.48 7.22
N ASN A 121 40.37 17.91 8.19
CA ASN A 121 40.81 18.88 9.19
C ASN A 121 41.99 18.33 10.01
N LEU A 122 41.93 17.06 10.38
CA LEU A 122 42.98 16.40 11.15
C LEU A 122 44.26 16.24 10.33
N ALA A 123 44.15 15.72 9.10
CA ALA A 123 45.30 15.50 8.22
C ALA A 123 46.03 16.80 7.86
N PHE A 124 45.31 17.89 7.64
CA PHE A 124 45.89 19.17 7.23
C PHE A 124 46.37 20.03 8.42
N SER A 125 46.30 19.53 9.65
CA SER A 125 46.86 20.22 10.81
C SER A 125 48.39 20.13 10.88
N SER A 126 49.00 19.12 10.24
CA SER A 126 50.46 18.93 10.19
C SER A 126 50.90 18.25 8.89
N LYS A 127 52.12 18.57 8.43
CA LYS A 127 52.74 17.87 7.28
C LYS A 127 52.96 16.39 7.56
N PHE A 128 53.27 16.03 8.81
CA PHE A 128 53.46 14.65 9.23
C PHE A 128 52.15 13.86 9.11
N LEU A 129 51.07 14.38 9.69
CA LEU A 129 49.73 13.76 9.60
C LEU A 129 49.22 13.66 8.17
N MET A 130 49.50 14.68 7.35
CA MET A 130 49.21 14.64 5.93
C MET A 130 49.92 13.44 5.26
N SER A 131 51.20 13.21 5.54
CA SER A 131 51.93 12.08 4.92
C SER A 131 51.38 10.68 5.26
N LEU A 132 50.59 10.56 6.33
CA LEU A 132 50.01 9.30 6.80
C LEU A 132 48.59 9.03 6.26
N VAL A 133 48.02 9.92 5.45
CA VAL A 133 46.67 9.71 4.90
C VAL A 133 46.71 8.64 3.81
N THR A 134 46.06 7.51 4.06
CA THR A 134 45.93 6.41 3.09
C THR A 134 44.65 6.53 2.26
N PRO A 135 44.61 5.97 1.03
CA PRO A 135 43.38 5.88 0.25
C PRO A 135 42.26 5.14 1.00
N GLU A 136 42.60 4.08 1.72
CA GLU A 136 41.68 3.28 2.52
C GLU A 136 40.96 4.12 3.58
N ALA A 137 41.69 4.94 4.36
CA ALA A 137 41.08 5.80 5.36
C ALA A 137 40.11 6.81 4.74
N VAL A 138 40.45 7.36 3.58
CA VAL A 138 39.60 8.32 2.87
C VAL A 138 38.33 7.63 2.32
N ILE A 139 38.47 6.45 1.70
CA ILE A 139 37.37 5.63 1.21
C ILE A 139 36.42 5.29 2.36
N ARG A 140 36.97 4.73 3.44
CA ARG A 140 36.21 4.33 4.63
C ARG A 140 35.46 5.52 5.23
N SER A 141 36.14 6.64 5.47
CA SER A 141 35.48 7.84 6.00
C SER A 141 34.31 8.31 5.14
N ALA A 142 34.40 8.18 3.81
CA ALA A 142 33.32 8.59 2.90
C ALA A 142 32.15 7.61 2.86
N VAL A 143 32.42 6.31 2.95
CA VAL A 143 31.38 5.26 2.99
C VAL A 143 30.62 5.29 4.31
N PHE A 144 31.34 5.41 5.43
CA PHE A 144 30.77 5.43 6.78
C PHE A 144 30.14 6.78 7.17
N ASN A 145 30.31 7.82 6.34
CA ASN A 145 29.73 9.12 6.64
C ASN A 145 28.21 9.09 6.62
N ASN A 146 27.64 9.45 7.77
CA ASN A 146 26.20 9.61 7.98
C ASN A 146 25.38 8.35 7.66
N LEU A 147 25.86 7.14 7.97
CA LEU A 147 25.12 5.87 7.74
C LEU A 147 23.66 5.90 8.24
N ARG A 148 23.38 6.65 9.30
CA ARG A 148 22.02 6.80 9.88
C ARG A 148 21.15 7.87 9.21
N LYS A 149 21.72 8.85 8.49
CA LYS A 149 20.96 9.94 7.87
C LYS A 149 20.76 9.64 6.38
N ARG A 150 19.69 10.19 5.80
CA ARG A 150 19.40 10.06 4.35
C ARG A 150 20.46 10.72 3.44
N ASP A 151 21.45 11.42 4.02
CA ASP A 151 22.48 12.11 3.25
C ASP A 151 23.59 11.16 2.83
N LYS A 152 23.38 10.49 1.70
CA LYS A 152 24.38 9.63 1.04
C LYS A 152 25.39 10.43 0.20
N GLY A 153 25.55 11.74 0.44
CA GLY A 153 26.33 12.64 -0.41
C GLY A 153 27.75 12.13 -0.67
N ASN A 154 28.53 11.84 0.38
CA ASN A 154 29.92 11.42 0.25
C ASN A 154 30.06 10.00 -0.31
N ARG A 155 29.23 9.04 0.15
CA ARG A 155 29.18 7.67 -0.38
C ARG A 155 28.88 7.67 -1.89
N LYS A 156 27.93 8.50 -2.35
CA LYS A 156 27.61 8.67 -3.77
C LYS A 156 28.74 9.33 -4.56
N ILE A 157 29.38 10.37 -4.01
CA ILE A 157 30.54 11.01 -4.65
C ILE A 157 31.67 9.99 -4.83
N LEU A 158 31.96 9.19 -3.80
CA LEU A 158 32.99 8.17 -3.87
C LEU A 158 32.66 7.08 -4.90
N SER A 159 31.42 6.59 -4.91
CA SER A 159 30.93 5.63 -5.91
C SER A 159 31.14 6.14 -7.34
N ASN A 160 30.85 7.43 -7.61
CA ASN A 160 31.13 8.04 -8.90
C ASN A 160 32.63 8.09 -9.22
N ILE A 161 33.48 8.42 -8.24
CA ILE A 161 34.94 8.42 -8.42
C ILE A 161 35.43 7.01 -8.79
N MET A 162 34.96 5.97 -8.08
CA MET A 162 35.31 4.58 -8.37
C MET A 162 34.85 4.16 -9.78
N LEU A 163 33.64 4.55 -10.19
CA LEU A 163 33.16 4.32 -11.55
C LEU A 163 34.08 4.95 -12.61
N TYR A 164 34.59 6.16 -12.36
CA TYR A 164 35.54 6.81 -13.28
C TYR A 164 36.91 6.14 -13.31
N ILE A 165 37.38 5.61 -12.17
CA ILE A 165 38.63 4.85 -12.10
C ILE A 165 38.48 3.55 -12.91
N SER A 166 37.41 2.78 -12.67
CA SER A 166 37.10 1.53 -13.39
C SER A 166 37.02 1.75 -14.90
N ASN A 167 36.35 2.81 -15.33
CA ASN A 167 36.21 3.13 -16.75
C ASN A 167 37.45 3.78 -17.37
N ARG A 168 38.59 3.81 -16.67
CA ARG A 168 39.84 4.49 -17.09
C ARG A 168 39.57 5.91 -17.60
N SER A 169 38.64 6.57 -16.95
CA SER A 169 38.10 7.85 -17.40
C SER A 169 38.82 9.02 -16.75
N ILE A 170 39.58 8.74 -15.68
CA ILE A 170 40.38 9.70 -14.90
C ILE A 170 41.70 9.06 -14.46
N HIS A 171 42.69 9.89 -14.14
CA HIS A 171 43.86 9.44 -13.37
C HIS A 171 43.45 9.02 -11.94
N ILE A 172 44.06 7.95 -11.43
CA ILE A 172 43.81 7.48 -10.05
C ILE A 172 44.21 8.58 -9.07
N PRO A 173 43.26 9.15 -8.29
CA PRO A 173 43.57 10.24 -7.39
C PRO A 173 44.44 9.76 -6.22
N SER A 174 45.40 10.60 -5.81
CA SER A 174 46.08 10.43 -4.52
C SER A 174 45.07 10.53 -3.35
N ALA A 175 45.44 10.02 -2.17
CA ALA A 175 44.58 10.10 -0.99
C ALA A 175 44.18 11.56 -0.68
N HIS A 176 45.11 12.50 -0.80
CA HIS A 176 44.87 13.94 -0.64
C HIS A 176 43.93 14.52 -1.68
N ARG A 177 44.06 14.09 -2.94
CA ARG A 177 43.17 14.53 -4.01
C ARG A 177 41.76 13.99 -3.78
N MET A 178 41.62 12.73 -3.44
CA MET A 178 40.33 12.11 -3.15
C MET A 178 39.63 12.80 -1.97
N LEU A 179 40.38 13.09 -0.90
CA LEU A 179 39.87 13.81 0.26
C LEU A 179 39.42 15.24 -0.08
N ARG A 180 40.11 15.94 -0.98
CA ARG A 180 39.68 17.24 -1.50
C ARG A 180 38.41 17.12 -2.34
N LEU A 181 38.29 16.12 -3.21
CA LEU A 181 37.09 15.93 -4.04
C LEU A 181 35.82 15.71 -3.21
N LEU A 182 35.96 14.96 -2.10
CA LEU A 182 34.90 14.70 -1.14
C LEU A 182 34.50 15.96 -0.36
N ASN A 183 35.46 16.83 -0.02
CA ASN A 183 35.24 18.02 0.80
C ASN A 183 35.11 19.34 0.03
N ALA A 184 35.24 19.33 -1.30
CA ALA A 184 35.31 20.54 -2.10
C ALA A 184 34.03 21.38 -1.94
N LYS A 185 34.21 22.65 -1.53
CA LYS A 185 33.13 23.65 -1.39
C LYS A 185 33.06 24.63 -2.56
N SER A 186 34.13 24.77 -3.33
CA SER A 186 34.28 25.73 -4.42
C SER A 186 34.90 25.10 -5.65
N CYS A 187 34.61 25.67 -6.82
CA CYS A 187 35.18 25.22 -8.09
C CYS A 187 36.71 25.24 -8.09
N GLU A 188 37.33 24.13 -8.51
CA GLU A 188 38.80 23.98 -8.57
C GLU A 188 39.46 24.84 -9.64
N ARG A 189 38.71 25.39 -10.61
CA ARG A 189 39.27 26.30 -11.63
C ARG A 189 39.73 27.63 -11.06
N GLY A 190 39.47 27.93 -9.79
CA GLY A 190 39.98 29.12 -9.14
C GLY A 190 39.58 30.40 -9.88
N ASP A 191 40.56 31.22 -10.22
CA ASP A 191 40.38 32.46 -10.99
C ASP A 191 39.84 32.24 -12.41
N ARG A 192 40.06 31.04 -12.97
CA ARG A 192 39.55 30.64 -14.29
C ARG A 192 38.13 30.06 -14.22
N CYS A 193 37.45 30.22 -13.09
CA CYS A 193 36.07 29.75 -12.92
C CYS A 193 35.09 30.64 -13.70
N TRP A 194 34.39 30.10 -14.69
CA TRP A 194 33.28 30.78 -15.41
C TRP A 194 32.13 31.21 -14.50
N GLY A 195 32.03 30.62 -13.31
CA GLY A 195 31.08 31.03 -12.28
C GLY A 195 31.69 31.89 -11.17
N LYS A 196 32.91 32.42 -11.36
CA LYS A 196 33.57 33.28 -10.37
C LYS A 196 32.64 34.43 -9.99
N ASN A 197 32.43 34.60 -8.69
CA ASN A 197 31.61 35.68 -8.18
C ASN A 197 32.45 36.97 -8.22
N LEU A 198 32.09 37.88 -9.12
CA LEU A 198 32.82 39.14 -9.36
C LEU A 198 32.88 40.03 -8.11
N ASN A 199 31.87 39.98 -7.24
CA ASN A 199 31.82 40.81 -6.03
C ASN A 199 32.77 40.29 -4.93
N THR A 200 32.90 38.96 -4.82
CA THR A 200 33.72 38.34 -3.75
C THR A 200 35.12 37.92 -4.21
N GLY A 201 35.37 37.93 -5.53
CA GLY A 201 36.58 37.36 -6.13
C GLY A 201 36.69 35.84 -6.00
N LYS A 202 35.72 35.14 -5.41
CA LYS A 202 35.80 33.69 -5.13
C LYS A 202 35.19 32.85 -6.26
N PRO A 203 35.71 31.64 -6.50
CA PRO A 203 35.08 30.68 -7.41
C PRO A 203 33.67 30.31 -6.94
N MET A 204 32.77 29.96 -7.86
CA MET A 204 31.41 29.53 -7.51
C MET A 204 31.41 28.38 -6.51
N ALA A 205 30.52 28.44 -5.52
CA ALA A 205 30.28 27.34 -4.61
C ALA A 205 29.73 26.11 -5.36
N LEU A 206 30.10 24.93 -4.88
CA LEU A 206 29.60 23.67 -5.42
C LEU A 206 28.27 23.35 -4.76
N ASN A 207 27.27 23.03 -5.57
CA ASN A 207 26.00 22.55 -5.06
C ASN A 207 26.23 21.15 -4.47
N ARG A 208 26.06 21.00 -3.15
CA ARG A 208 26.28 19.74 -2.43
C ARG A 208 25.37 18.60 -2.92
N ASN A 209 24.22 18.96 -3.50
CA ASN A 209 23.28 17.99 -4.08
C ASN A 209 23.60 17.69 -5.55
N SER A 210 24.44 18.49 -6.20
CA SER A 210 24.87 18.23 -7.57
C SER A 210 26.00 17.21 -7.57
N SER A 211 25.80 16.09 -8.26
CA SER A 211 26.82 15.04 -8.46
C SER A 211 27.89 15.44 -9.47
N SER A 212 28.04 16.74 -9.78
CA SER A 212 28.97 17.21 -10.80
C SER A 212 30.41 17.13 -10.27
N ARG A 213 30.95 15.92 -10.34
CA ARG A 213 32.38 15.61 -10.26
C ARG A 213 32.84 14.94 -11.56
N PRO A 214 32.51 15.51 -12.73
CA PRO A 214 32.92 14.89 -13.98
C PRO A 214 34.45 14.88 -14.03
N PHE A 215 35.02 13.82 -14.59
CA PHE A 215 36.46 13.74 -14.82
C PHE A 215 37.32 13.82 -13.54
N GLY A 216 36.78 13.49 -12.36
CA GLY A 216 37.55 13.54 -11.11
C GLY A 216 37.93 14.96 -10.70
N LEU A 217 37.12 15.94 -11.11
CA LEU A 217 37.29 17.37 -10.83
C LEU A 217 36.11 17.93 -10.04
N ALA A 218 36.37 18.81 -9.08
CA ALA A 218 35.32 19.51 -8.33
C ALA A 218 34.97 20.85 -9.01
N ILE A 219 34.17 20.77 -10.07
CA ILE A 219 33.83 21.91 -10.94
C ILE A 219 32.37 22.33 -10.74
N CYS A 220 32.11 23.64 -10.76
CA CYS A 220 30.76 24.18 -10.63
C CYS A 220 29.95 24.08 -11.94
N GLU A 221 28.62 24.06 -11.85
CA GLU A 221 27.73 23.90 -13.01
C GLU A 221 28.00 24.92 -14.14
N LYS A 222 28.35 26.17 -13.82
CA LYS A 222 28.73 27.16 -14.83
C LYS A 222 30.02 26.80 -15.56
N CYS A 223 31.02 26.30 -14.84
CA CYS A 223 32.25 25.84 -15.49
C CYS A 223 32.04 24.58 -16.33
N VAL A 224 31.15 23.69 -15.88
CA VAL A 224 30.70 22.56 -16.70
C VAL A 224 29.98 23.05 -17.95
N LYS A 225 29.13 24.08 -17.86
CA LYS A 225 28.36 24.63 -18.98
C LYS A 225 29.18 25.42 -20.00
N PHE A 226 30.16 26.22 -19.55
CA PHE A 226 30.81 27.24 -20.38
C PHE A 226 32.27 26.94 -20.74
N GLY A 227 32.98 26.08 -20.01
CA GLY A 227 34.42 25.85 -20.23
C GLY A 227 34.78 24.75 -21.19
N THR A 228 33.89 24.47 -22.13
CA THR A 228 33.59 23.09 -22.41
C THR A 228 33.03 23.10 -23.86
N THR A 229 33.89 22.75 -24.83
CA THR A 229 33.73 22.98 -26.28
C THR A 229 32.98 21.83 -26.97
N LYS A 230 31.81 22.11 -27.58
CA LYS A 230 30.95 21.06 -28.18
C LYS A 230 31.68 20.32 -29.30
N VAL A 231 32.16 19.10 -29.01
CA VAL A 231 32.58 18.15 -30.03
C VAL A 231 31.36 17.29 -30.40
N PRO A 232 30.89 17.28 -31.66
CA PRO A 232 29.73 16.51 -32.07
C PRO A 232 29.94 15.00 -31.86
N TYR A 233 29.03 14.39 -31.11
CA TYR A 233 29.32 13.14 -30.38
C TYR A 233 28.58 11.90 -30.92
N SER A 234 27.93 12.01 -32.08
CA SER A 234 27.06 10.95 -32.64
C SER A 234 27.77 9.65 -33.01
N HIS A 235 29.12 9.62 -33.02
CA HIS A 235 29.90 8.49 -33.55
C HIS A 235 30.69 7.68 -32.49
N PHE A 236 30.88 8.21 -31.27
CA PHE A 236 31.74 7.60 -30.25
C PHE A 236 30.99 6.89 -29.10
N SER A 237 29.66 6.94 -29.10
CA SER A 237 28.77 6.42 -28.04
C SER A 237 28.84 4.89 -27.82
N ARG A 238 29.60 4.16 -28.63
CA ARG A 238 29.78 2.69 -28.52
C ARG A 238 31.05 2.26 -27.76
N PHE A 239 31.94 3.20 -27.39
CA PHE A 239 33.21 2.87 -26.73
C PHE A 239 33.22 3.41 -25.30
N GLN A 240 32.72 2.60 -24.35
CA GLN A 240 32.46 3.00 -22.95
C GLN A 240 33.72 3.03 -22.05
N GLN A 241 34.90 2.65 -22.55
CA GLN A 241 36.13 2.49 -21.73
C GLN A 241 37.21 3.48 -22.18
N GLY A 242 37.79 4.24 -21.25
CA GLY A 242 38.94 5.13 -21.48
C GLY A 242 38.63 6.63 -21.66
N VAL A 243 37.36 6.98 -21.87
CA VAL A 243 36.90 8.38 -21.96
C VAL A 243 35.74 8.56 -20.99
N ALA A 244 35.77 9.59 -20.16
CA ALA A 244 34.67 9.86 -19.25
C ALA A 244 33.43 10.35 -20.03
N PHE A 245 32.33 9.59 -19.99
CA PHE A 245 31.06 10.00 -20.59
C PHE A 245 30.07 10.41 -19.51
N HIS A 246 29.77 11.71 -19.43
CA HIS A 246 28.53 12.18 -18.83
C HIS A 246 27.64 12.72 -19.94
N GLN A 247 26.33 12.49 -19.86
CA GLN A 247 25.39 13.09 -20.81
C GLN A 247 25.66 14.60 -20.86
N TRP A 248 26.17 15.06 -22.02
CA TRP A 248 26.68 16.40 -22.35
C TRP A 248 28.21 16.52 -22.16
N ASN A 249 28.97 15.97 -23.12
CA ASN A 249 30.42 15.76 -23.03
C ASN A 249 31.24 16.93 -23.55
N LEU A 250 32.05 17.48 -22.65
CA LEU A 250 32.93 18.60 -22.87
C LEU A 250 34.16 18.33 -21.97
N LEU A 251 35.24 17.80 -22.56
CA LEU A 251 36.43 17.35 -21.85
C LEU A 251 37.31 18.56 -21.49
N MET A 252 37.85 18.59 -20.27
CA MET A 252 38.88 19.56 -19.87
C MET A 252 40.22 18.87 -20.07
N ASP A 253 41.23 19.53 -20.65
CA ASP A 253 42.57 18.96 -20.72
C ASP A 253 43.08 18.55 -19.32
N PRO A 254 43.88 17.47 -19.20
CA PRO A 254 44.50 17.07 -17.95
C PRO A 254 45.20 18.26 -17.31
N GLN A 255 44.93 18.50 -16.02
CA GLN A 255 45.52 19.58 -15.25
C GLN A 255 46.53 18.99 -14.27
N ARG A 256 47.66 19.68 -14.11
CA ARG A 256 48.59 19.43 -13.02
C ARG A 256 48.23 20.31 -11.84
N ASP A 257 48.03 19.69 -10.68
CA ASP A 257 47.85 20.43 -9.46
C ASP A 257 49.19 21.08 -9.06
N LEU A 258 49.19 22.40 -9.01
CA LEU A 258 50.39 23.18 -8.66
C LEU A 258 50.94 22.84 -7.26
N LYS A 259 50.10 22.33 -6.34
CA LYS A 259 50.51 22.00 -4.97
C LYS A 259 51.07 20.60 -4.82
N THR A 260 50.46 19.61 -5.47
CA THR A 260 50.80 18.19 -5.30
C THR A 260 51.61 17.63 -6.45
N GLY A 261 51.61 18.31 -7.60
CA GLY A 261 52.16 17.79 -8.86
C GLY A 261 51.26 16.73 -9.52
N ASP A 262 50.13 16.36 -8.89
CA ASP A 262 49.25 15.30 -9.37
C ASP A 262 48.54 15.73 -10.66
N ILE A 263 48.60 14.86 -11.67
CA ILE A 263 47.80 14.97 -12.88
C ILE A 263 46.37 14.55 -12.53
N HIS A 264 45.40 15.36 -12.94
CA HIS A 264 43.99 15.13 -12.69
C HIS A 264 43.14 15.61 -13.87
N GLY A 265 41.94 15.04 -14.03
CA GLY A 265 41.12 15.23 -15.23
C GLY A 265 41.03 13.96 -16.07
N PRO A 266 40.51 14.04 -17.31
CA PRO A 266 40.42 12.91 -18.22
C PRO A 266 41.81 12.42 -18.65
N LEU A 267 41.90 11.19 -19.14
CA LEU A 267 43.16 10.62 -19.64
C LEU A 267 43.57 11.13 -21.04
N ILE A 268 42.60 11.61 -21.83
CA ILE A 268 42.81 12.03 -23.23
C ILE A 268 42.54 13.53 -23.35
N GLU A 269 43.43 14.25 -24.05
CA GLU A 269 43.29 15.69 -24.29
C GLU A 269 42.22 15.99 -25.35
N VAL A 270 41.64 17.20 -25.31
CA VAL A 270 40.61 17.61 -26.28
C VAL A 270 41.19 17.69 -27.69
N LEU A 271 42.40 18.22 -27.80
CA LEU A 271 43.09 18.39 -29.08
C LEU A 271 43.40 17.03 -29.72
N GLU A 272 43.80 16.04 -28.93
CA GLU A 272 44.04 14.67 -29.42
C GLU A 272 42.77 14.05 -30.00
N LEU A 273 41.63 14.25 -29.33
CA LEU A 273 40.33 13.78 -29.83
C LEU A 273 39.91 14.47 -31.13
N GLN A 274 40.07 15.80 -31.20
CA GLN A 274 39.80 16.56 -32.42
C GLN A 274 40.71 16.12 -33.57
N GLN A 275 41.98 15.83 -33.27
CA GLN A 275 42.91 15.28 -34.26
C GLN A 275 42.46 13.92 -34.73
N ILE A 276 42.05 13.00 -33.85
CA ILE A 276 41.52 11.69 -34.25
C ILE A 276 40.26 11.85 -35.12
N GLU A 277 39.35 12.75 -34.74
CA GLU A 277 38.11 13.00 -35.48
C GLU A 277 38.38 13.54 -36.89
N ASN A 278 39.32 14.46 -37.02
CA ASN A 278 39.70 15.06 -38.30
C ASN A 278 40.58 14.15 -39.16
N THR A 279 41.35 13.25 -38.55
CA THR A 279 42.34 12.41 -39.24
C THR A 279 41.73 11.12 -39.78
N TYR A 280 40.85 10.47 -39.02
CA TYR A 280 40.30 9.17 -39.39
C TYR A 280 38.86 9.30 -39.85
N ALA A 281 38.52 8.70 -40.99
CA ALA A 281 37.14 8.69 -41.51
C ALA A 281 36.32 7.52 -40.94
N ASN A 282 36.94 6.35 -40.78
CA ASN A 282 36.29 5.13 -40.28
C ASN A 282 36.30 5.07 -38.73
N ASN A 283 35.26 4.48 -38.15
CA ASN A 283 35.10 4.32 -36.71
C ASN A 283 36.09 3.31 -36.11
N ASP A 284 36.47 2.26 -36.84
CA ASP A 284 37.42 1.27 -36.32
C ASP A 284 38.83 1.85 -36.19
N ASP A 285 39.25 2.70 -37.14
CA ASP A 285 40.54 3.39 -37.07
C ASP A 285 40.56 4.43 -35.96
N LYS A 286 39.45 5.18 -35.77
CA LYS A 286 39.27 6.07 -34.62
C LYS A 286 39.41 5.32 -33.29
N LYS A 287 38.82 4.13 -33.20
CA LYS A 287 38.90 3.26 -32.03
C LYS A 287 40.34 2.82 -31.77
N SER A 288 41.02 2.27 -32.78
CA SER A 288 42.41 1.84 -32.63
C SER A 288 43.35 3.01 -32.28
N ALA A 289 43.09 4.21 -32.80
CA ALA A 289 43.84 5.41 -32.43
C ALA A 289 43.61 5.82 -30.97
N LEU A 290 42.36 5.80 -30.50
CA LEU A 290 42.01 6.07 -29.10
C LEU A 290 42.67 5.06 -28.15
N GLU A 291 42.55 3.78 -28.44
CA GLU A 291 43.17 2.70 -27.66
C GLU A 291 44.69 2.84 -27.66
N GLY A 292 45.29 3.24 -28.79
CA GLY A 292 46.71 3.54 -28.90
C GLY A 292 47.17 4.73 -28.06
N ILE A 293 46.37 5.80 -27.96
CA ILE A 293 46.68 6.97 -27.11
C ILE A 293 46.54 6.61 -25.63
N VAL A 294 45.46 5.91 -25.24
CA VAL A 294 45.30 5.42 -23.87
C VAL A 294 46.46 4.49 -23.50
N ALA A 295 46.85 3.57 -24.39
CA ALA A 295 48.00 2.70 -24.18
C ALA A 295 49.32 3.48 -24.07
N LYS A 296 49.53 4.53 -24.87
CA LYS A 296 50.71 5.41 -24.83
C LYS A 296 50.78 6.27 -23.56
N ALA A 297 49.67 6.86 -23.14
CA ALA A 297 49.55 7.59 -21.87
C ALA A 297 49.90 6.69 -20.67
N LEU A 298 49.82 5.37 -20.87
CA LEU A 298 50.15 4.34 -19.90
C LEU A 298 51.49 3.61 -20.19
N THR A 299 52.33 4.05 -21.12
CA THR A 299 53.58 3.31 -21.46
C THR A 299 54.62 3.24 -20.33
N ASN A 300 55.44 2.17 -20.37
CA ASN A 300 56.25 1.58 -19.29
C ASN A 300 57.40 2.41 -18.69
N GLU A 301 57.62 3.66 -19.09
CA GLU A 301 58.72 4.49 -18.58
C GLU A 301 58.33 5.42 -17.42
N GLY A 302 57.08 5.34 -16.92
CA GLY A 302 56.58 6.20 -15.84
C GLY A 302 55.75 5.47 -14.77
N ARG A 303 55.46 6.19 -13.67
CA ARG A 303 54.59 5.80 -12.52
C ARG A 303 53.16 5.35 -12.90
N TYR A 304 52.83 5.23 -14.18
CA TYR A 304 51.50 4.99 -14.74
C TYR A 304 51.46 3.83 -15.75
N CYS A 305 52.39 2.88 -15.67
CA CYS A 305 52.36 1.60 -16.42
C CYS A 305 50.97 0.94 -16.33
N PRO A 306 50.43 0.30 -17.39
CA PRO A 306 49.03 -0.15 -17.43
C PRO A 306 48.77 -1.25 -16.41
N ILE A 307 49.77 -2.11 -16.16
CA ILE A 307 49.73 -3.17 -15.14
C ILE A 307 49.62 -2.55 -13.74
N HIS A 308 50.46 -1.54 -13.45
CA HIS A 308 50.43 -0.83 -12.16
C HIS A 308 49.16 0.02 -11.97
N TYR A 309 48.57 0.53 -13.06
CA TYR A 309 47.28 1.21 -13.00
C TYR A 309 46.17 0.22 -12.62
N GLU A 310 46.08 -0.92 -13.30
CA GLU A 310 45.05 -1.93 -13.01
C GLU A 310 45.19 -2.50 -11.60
N GLU A 311 46.40 -2.81 -11.16
CA GLU A 311 46.65 -3.25 -9.78
C GLU A 311 46.21 -2.20 -8.75
N LYS A 312 46.53 -0.92 -8.99
CA LYS A 312 46.17 0.16 -8.08
C LYS A 312 44.67 0.50 -8.13
N ALA A 313 44.05 0.44 -9.30
CA ALA A 313 42.61 0.61 -9.47
C ALA A 313 41.86 -0.52 -8.77
N ALA A 314 42.28 -1.77 -8.98
CA ALA A 314 41.75 -2.94 -8.29
C ALA A 314 41.87 -2.80 -6.76
N ALA A 315 43.02 -2.35 -6.26
CA ALA A 315 43.19 -2.10 -4.82
C ALA A 315 42.22 -1.05 -4.27
N TYR A 316 41.95 0.05 -4.99
CA TYR A 316 40.97 1.05 -4.57
C TYR A 316 39.53 0.50 -4.60
N HIS A 317 39.21 -0.31 -5.60
CA HIS A 317 37.92 -0.98 -5.69
C HIS A 317 37.71 -1.98 -4.56
N GLU A 318 38.71 -2.81 -4.25
CA GLU A 318 38.67 -3.75 -3.14
C GLU A 318 38.47 -3.02 -1.80
N MET A 319 39.22 -1.92 -1.56
CA MET A 319 39.02 -1.08 -0.38
C MET A 319 37.59 -0.51 -0.30
N TYR A 320 37.03 -0.08 -1.44
CA TYR A 320 35.67 0.45 -1.51
C TYR A 320 34.61 -0.62 -1.25
N GLU A 321 34.72 -1.79 -1.88
CA GLU A 321 33.79 -2.90 -1.71
C GLU A 321 33.82 -3.45 -0.28
N ASN A 322 35.00 -3.58 0.31
CA ASN A 322 35.16 -3.98 1.71
C ASN A 322 34.49 -2.97 2.65
N ALA A 323 34.71 -1.67 2.43
CA ALA A 323 34.09 -0.62 3.23
C ALA A 323 32.55 -0.57 3.05
N GLU A 324 32.04 -0.76 1.82
CA GLU A 324 30.60 -0.81 1.54
C GLU A 324 29.94 -2.01 2.23
N LYS A 325 30.57 -3.18 2.14
CA LYS A 325 30.08 -4.40 2.80
C LYS A 325 30.01 -4.22 4.31
N GLU A 326 31.08 -3.74 4.94
CA GLU A 326 31.11 -3.52 6.39
C GLU A 326 30.08 -2.46 6.82
N ALA A 327 29.95 -1.37 6.06
CA ALA A 327 28.97 -0.34 6.33
C ALA A 327 27.52 -0.86 6.23
N ASP A 328 27.24 -1.71 5.25
CA ASP A 328 25.91 -2.32 5.08
C ASP A 328 25.62 -3.32 6.20
N GLU A 329 26.60 -4.12 6.64
CA GLU A 329 26.49 -4.99 7.82
C GLU A 329 26.15 -4.19 9.10
N VAL A 330 26.82 -3.05 9.31
CA VAL A 330 26.54 -2.14 10.44
C VAL A 330 25.12 -1.58 10.38
N VAL A 331 24.64 -1.20 9.18
CA VAL A 331 23.27 -0.70 8.99
C VAL A 331 22.23 -1.80 9.25
N VAL A 332 22.46 -3.02 8.75
CA VAL A 332 21.57 -4.17 8.99
C VAL A 332 21.49 -4.47 10.49
N ALA A 333 22.64 -4.58 11.17
CA ALA A 333 22.67 -4.84 12.61
C ALA A 333 22.03 -3.72 13.45
N ALA A 334 22.05 -2.47 12.98
CA ALA A 334 21.32 -1.37 13.62
C ALA A 334 19.79 -1.51 13.43
N LEU A 335 19.34 -1.81 12.22
CA LEU A 335 17.91 -2.00 11.90
C LEU A 335 17.31 -3.21 12.64
N GLU A 336 18.07 -4.29 12.79
CA GLU A 336 17.65 -5.46 13.57
C GLU A 336 17.46 -5.10 15.05
N ARG A 337 18.41 -4.37 15.64
CA ARG A 337 18.28 -3.86 17.02
C ARG A 337 17.06 -2.96 17.19
N ASP A 338 16.84 -2.02 16.27
CA ASP A 338 15.68 -1.12 16.30
C ASP A 338 14.37 -1.90 16.17
N THR A 339 14.34 -2.96 15.36
CA THR A 339 13.17 -3.83 15.17
C THR A 339 12.87 -4.64 16.44
N ILE A 340 13.89 -5.23 17.06
CA ILE A 340 13.76 -5.95 18.33
C ILE A 340 13.25 -5.00 19.42
N GLU A 341 13.82 -3.80 19.51
CA GLU A 341 13.39 -2.81 20.48
C GLU A 341 11.95 -2.33 20.23
N TYR A 342 11.56 -2.16 18.96
CA TYR A 342 10.19 -1.83 18.59
C TYR A 342 9.19 -2.93 19.01
N ILE A 343 9.50 -4.20 18.75
CA ILE A 343 8.67 -5.35 19.16
C ILE A 343 8.52 -5.36 20.67
N LYS A 344 9.63 -5.25 21.42
CA LYS A 344 9.62 -5.18 22.88
C LYS A 344 8.74 -4.03 23.40
N ARG A 345 8.91 -2.81 22.87
CA ARG A 345 8.07 -1.64 23.23
C ARG A 345 6.60 -1.85 22.85
N ARG A 346 6.29 -2.57 21.77
CA ARG A 346 4.92 -2.90 21.36
C ARG A 346 4.28 -3.90 22.31
N GLU A 347 4.97 -4.98 22.65
CA GLU A 347 4.50 -5.99 23.61
C GLU A 347 4.26 -5.38 24.99
N GLU A 348 5.19 -4.55 25.49
CA GLU A 348 5.01 -3.82 26.75
C GLU A 348 3.81 -2.86 26.73
N ARG A 349 3.49 -2.26 25.57
CA ARG A 349 2.30 -1.41 25.42
C ARG A 349 1.02 -2.24 25.43
N ILE A 350 1.00 -3.38 24.71
CA ILE A 350 -0.16 -4.29 24.68
C ILE A 350 -0.40 -4.88 26.08
N ALA A 351 0.64 -5.35 26.77
CA ALA A 351 0.52 -5.87 28.13
C ALA A 351 -0.03 -4.83 29.12
N ARG A 352 0.51 -3.59 29.09
CA ARG A 352 -0.02 -2.49 29.92
C ARG A 352 -1.47 -2.15 29.59
N ARG A 353 -1.84 -2.15 28.31
CA ARG A 353 -3.23 -1.94 27.87
C ARG A 353 -4.15 -3.06 28.33
N MET A 354 -3.70 -4.32 28.20
CA MET A 354 -4.44 -5.51 28.61
C MET A 354 -4.76 -5.50 30.10
N ILE A 355 -3.78 -5.17 30.96
CA ILE A 355 -4.00 -5.05 32.41
C ILE A 355 -5.13 -4.05 32.70
N ARG A 356 -5.11 -2.87 32.04
CA ARG A 356 -6.15 -1.86 32.21
C ARG A 356 -7.52 -2.35 31.74
N ILE A 357 -7.59 -3.00 30.58
CA ILE A 357 -8.85 -3.54 30.06
C ILE A 357 -9.39 -4.65 30.98
N ARG A 358 -8.53 -5.48 31.58
CA ARG A 358 -8.94 -6.47 32.60
C ARG A 358 -9.52 -5.80 33.85
N CYS A 359 -8.92 -4.69 34.32
CA CYS A 359 -9.51 -3.92 35.42
C CYS A 359 -10.87 -3.33 35.06
N ILE A 360 -11.02 -2.77 33.84
CA ILE A 360 -12.31 -2.27 33.34
C ILE A 360 -13.35 -3.40 33.28
N TYR A 361 -12.96 -4.57 32.77
CA TYR A 361 -13.82 -5.74 32.69
C TYR A 361 -14.26 -6.23 34.09
N ALA A 362 -13.34 -6.26 35.06
CA ALA A 362 -13.68 -6.63 36.44
C ALA A 362 -14.71 -5.66 37.06
N LEU A 363 -14.55 -4.35 36.82
CA LEU A 363 -15.53 -3.35 37.26
C LEU A 363 -16.88 -3.51 36.55
N LEU A 364 -16.89 -3.80 35.25
CA LEU A 364 -18.13 -4.15 34.53
C LEU A 364 -18.80 -5.38 35.14
N GLU A 365 -18.01 -6.40 35.47
CA GLU A 365 -18.50 -7.64 36.06
C GLU A 365 -19.15 -7.44 37.43
N GLU A 366 -18.57 -6.56 38.25
CA GLU A 366 -19.11 -6.15 39.55
C GLU A 366 -20.43 -5.38 39.38
N VAL A 367 -20.46 -4.37 38.51
CA VAL A 367 -21.66 -3.52 38.30
C VAL A 367 -22.81 -4.32 37.66
N LEU A 368 -22.50 -5.34 36.87
CA LEU A 368 -23.46 -6.24 36.23
C LEU A 368 -23.72 -7.52 37.05
N ALA A 369 -23.29 -7.60 38.31
CA ALA A 369 -23.40 -8.83 39.11
C ALA A 369 -24.84 -9.34 39.26
N ASP A 370 -25.81 -8.44 39.38
CA ASP A 370 -27.24 -8.70 39.50
C ASP A 370 -28.00 -8.51 38.16
N CYS A 371 -27.29 -8.34 37.05
CA CYS A 371 -27.90 -8.18 35.74
C CYS A 371 -28.42 -9.53 35.22
N PRO A 372 -29.69 -9.63 34.79
CA PRO A 372 -30.18 -10.81 34.10
C PRO A 372 -29.40 -10.97 32.79
N LEU A 373 -29.09 -12.21 32.41
CA LEU A 373 -28.30 -12.51 31.21
C LEU A 373 -26.87 -11.92 31.26
N LYS A 374 -26.27 -11.76 32.45
CA LYS A 374 -24.88 -11.32 32.65
C LYS A 374 -23.89 -12.05 31.75
N ASP A 375 -24.00 -13.38 31.65
CA ASP A 375 -23.09 -14.20 30.84
C ASP A 375 -23.13 -13.85 29.35
N LEU A 376 -24.31 -13.46 28.85
CA LEU A 376 -24.51 -13.01 27.47
C LEU A 376 -23.93 -11.60 27.25
N ALA A 377 -24.09 -10.71 28.23
CA ALA A 377 -23.55 -9.35 28.20
C ALA A 377 -22.02 -9.33 28.20
N LEU A 378 -21.40 -10.15 29.06
CA LEU A 378 -19.96 -10.18 29.26
C LEU A 378 -19.23 -11.16 28.34
N ASN A 379 -19.94 -11.91 27.50
CA ASN A 379 -19.33 -12.83 26.56
C ASN A 379 -18.34 -12.09 25.64
N CYS A 380 -17.06 -12.47 25.72
CA CYS A 380 -16.00 -11.84 24.94
C CYS A 380 -14.87 -12.83 24.63
N THR A 381 -14.05 -12.45 23.66
CA THR A 381 -12.79 -13.14 23.31
C THR A 381 -11.61 -12.23 23.65
N TRP A 382 -10.67 -12.74 24.45
CA TRP A 382 -9.42 -12.05 24.75
C TRP A 382 -8.41 -12.22 23.62
N LEU A 383 -7.80 -11.13 23.18
CA LEU A 383 -6.86 -11.07 22.07
C LEU A 383 -5.49 -10.63 22.59
N GLU A 384 -4.72 -11.56 23.16
CA GLU A 384 -3.49 -11.24 23.92
C GLU A 384 -2.38 -10.57 23.12
N SER A 385 -2.34 -10.83 21.81
CA SER A 385 -1.35 -10.27 20.88
C SER A 385 -1.87 -9.10 20.04
N ASP A 386 -3.13 -8.69 20.22
CA ASP A 386 -3.78 -7.64 19.42
C ASP A 386 -3.88 -6.34 20.23
N GLU A 387 -3.72 -5.20 19.57
CA GLU A 387 -3.88 -3.88 20.19
C GLU A 387 -5.32 -3.62 20.67
N ARG A 388 -6.31 -4.36 20.16
CA ARG A 388 -7.70 -4.32 20.63
C ARG A 388 -7.88 -4.98 22.00
N CYS A 389 -7.03 -5.95 22.34
CA CYS A 389 -7.01 -6.76 23.59
C CYS A 389 -8.27 -7.58 23.91
N VAL A 390 -9.47 -7.11 23.58
CA VAL A 390 -10.74 -7.80 23.83
C VAL A 390 -11.72 -7.53 22.71
N LYS A 391 -12.56 -8.51 22.39
CA LYS A 391 -13.69 -8.37 21.48
C LYS A 391 -14.94 -8.92 22.15
N PHE A 392 -15.93 -8.07 22.40
CA PHE A 392 -17.21 -8.52 22.91
C PHE A 392 -18.02 -9.20 21.82
N THR A 393 -18.68 -10.29 22.17
CA THR A 393 -19.47 -11.09 21.24
C THR A 393 -20.83 -10.45 20.99
N CYS A 394 -21.43 -9.86 22.03
CA CYS A 394 -22.65 -9.07 21.88
C CYS A 394 -22.31 -7.71 21.25
N HIS A 395 -22.89 -7.40 20.10
CA HIS A 395 -22.55 -6.19 19.37
C HIS A 395 -22.93 -4.91 20.11
N ILE A 396 -24.08 -4.91 20.80
CA ILE A 396 -24.55 -3.77 21.61
C ILE A 396 -23.51 -3.40 22.67
N VAL A 397 -22.94 -4.42 23.32
CA VAL A 397 -21.89 -4.26 24.33
C VAL A 397 -20.60 -3.78 23.66
N GLU A 398 -20.21 -4.38 22.54
CA GLU A 398 -19.02 -3.97 21.76
C GLU A 398 -19.10 -2.49 21.36
N GLN A 399 -20.25 -2.04 20.83
CA GLN A 399 -20.47 -0.65 20.43
C GLN A 399 -20.41 0.30 21.63
N SER A 400 -21.09 -0.06 22.72
CA SER A 400 -21.13 0.73 23.96
C SER A 400 -19.74 0.86 24.60
N MET A 401 -18.93 -0.20 24.53
CA MET A 401 -17.57 -0.23 25.06
C MET A 401 -16.51 0.31 24.10
N SER A 402 -16.83 0.54 22.82
CA SER A 402 -15.84 0.86 21.78
C SER A 402 -14.94 2.05 22.17
N ASN A 403 -15.52 3.13 22.67
CA ASN A 403 -14.78 4.31 23.11
C ASN A 403 -13.87 4.01 24.31
N ILE A 404 -14.38 3.26 25.30
CA ILE A 404 -13.62 2.85 26.50
C ILE A 404 -12.46 1.92 26.11
N ILE A 405 -12.71 0.91 25.28
CA ILE A 405 -11.69 -0.05 24.84
C ILE A 405 -10.65 0.64 23.95
N SER A 406 -11.06 1.59 23.10
CA SER A 406 -10.15 2.33 22.22
C SER A 406 -9.17 3.20 22.99
N ALA A 407 -9.61 3.78 24.11
CA ALA A 407 -8.82 4.67 24.97
C ALA A 407 -9.02 4.34 26.47
N PRO A 408 -8.49 3.19 26.95
CA PRO A 408 -8.75 2.73 28.31
C PRO A 408 -8.09 3.60 29.37
N ALA A 409 -7.06 4.37 28.99
CA ALA A 409 -6.41 5.34 29.87
C ALA A 409 -7.30 6.53 30.26
N SER A 410 -8.28 6.87 29.42
CA SER A 410 -9.24 7.96 29.67
C SER A 410 -10.56 7.48 30.27
N ALA A 411 -10.72 6.16 30.42
CA ALA A 411 -11.94 5.60 31.00
C ALA A 411 -11.92 5.81 32.51
N THR A 412 -12.85 6.62 33.01
CA THR A 412 -13.07 6.80 34.45
C THR A 412 -14.07 5.77 34.94
N ASP A 413 -14.02 5.40 36.23
CA ASP A 413 -15.00 4.51 36.86
C ASP A 413 -16.43 4.98 36.61
N ARG A 414 -16.67 6.30 36.69
CA ARG A 414 -17.97 6.90 36.37
C ARG A 414 -18.41 6.61 34.94
N THR A 415 -17.52 6.73 33.95
CA THR A 415 -17.83 6.41 32.56
C THR A 415 -18.14 4.93 32.39
N ILE A 416 -17.38 4.05 33.04
CA ILE A 416 -17.56 2.60 33.00
C ILE A 416 -18.90 2.21 33.64
N ILE A 417 -19.20 2.74 34.83
CA ILE A 417 -20.47 2.51 35.56
C ILE A 417 -21.66 3.01 34.75
N ASN A 418 -21.57 4.19 34.12
CA ASN A 418 -22.64 4.71 33.27
C ASN A 418 -22.92 3.78 32.09
N VAL A 419 -21.87 3.30 31.41
CA VAL A 419 -22.00 2.35 30.30
C VAL A 419 -22.56 1.02 30.77
N ALA A 420 -22.08 0.48 31.90
CA ALA A 420 -22.61 -0.73 32.52
C ALA A 420 -24.08 -0.58 32.91
N THR A 421 -24.48 0.58 33.45
CA THR A 421 -25.88 0.86 33.81
C THR A 421 -26.78 0.85 32.57
N ASN A 422 -26.33 1.44 31.47
CA ASN A 422 -27.05 1.39 30.20
C ASN A 422 -27.16 -0.04 29.66
N MET A 423 -26.09 -0.85 29.74
CA MET A 423 -26.15 -2.27 29.39
C MET A 423 -27.16 -3.00 30.26
N LYS A 424 -27.12 -2.80 31.58
CA LYS A 424 -28.04 -3.41 32.53
C LYS A 424 -29.49 -3.09 32.21
N GLN A 425 -29.80 -1.84 31.84
CA GLN A 425 -31.16 -1.46 31.39
C GLN A 425 -31.60 -2.23 30.14
N ILE A 426 -30.71 -2.40 29.16
CA ILE A 426 -31.00 -3.17 27.95
C ILE A 426 -31.30 -4.63 28.29
N PHE A 427 -30.44 -5.28 29.08
CA PHE A 427 -30.61 -6.68 29.45
C PHE A 427 -31.78 -6.91 30.41
N ASN A 428 -32.07 -5.97 31.32
CA ASN A 428 -33.31 -5.97 32.11
C ASN A 428 -34.53 -5.94 31.22
N THR A 429 -34.56 -5.05 30.22
CA THR A 429 -35.68 -4.97 29.27
C THR A 429 -35.87 -6.29 28.53
N LEU A 430 -34.78 -6.93 28.07
CA LEU A 430 -34.84 -8.24 27.42
C LEU A 430 -35.41 -9.32 28.35
N SER A 431 -35.01 -9.31 29.62
CA SER A 431 -35.46 -10.25 30.64
C SER A 431 -36.93 -10.03 31.02
N GLU A 432 -37.33 -8.78 31.30
CA GLU A 432 -38.71 -8.39 31.64
C GLU A 432 -39.70 -8.73 30.52
N LYS A 433 -39.28 -8.54 29.25
CA LYS A 433 -40.07 -8.92 28.09
C LYS A 433 -40.00 -10.41 27.76
N ASN A 434 -39.25 -11.19 28.56
CA ASN A 434 -38.98 -12.60 28.35
C ASN A 434 -38.58 -12.92 26.90
N PHE A 435 -37.72 -12.06 26.32
CA PHE A 435 -37.49 -11.96 24.88
C PHE A 435 -36.98 -13.26 24.26
N PHE A 436 -36.10 -13.97 24.96
CA PHE A 436 -35.49 -15.23 24.51
C PHE A 436 -36.33 -16.48 24.83
N SER A 437 -37.47 -16.36 25.52
CA SER A 437 -38.42 -17.49 25.64
C SER A 437 -39.17 -17.77 24.34
N PHE A 438 -39.25 -16.76 23.46
CA PHE A 438 -40.03 -16.79 22.22
C PHE A 438 -41.53 -17.13 22.40
N SER A 439 -42.05 -17.10 23.64
CA SER A 439 -43.45 -17.42 23.97
C SER A 439 -44.47 -16.55 23.24
N TYR A 440 -44.10 -15.30 22.88
CA TYR A 440 -44.93 -14.37 22.11
C TYR A 440 -45.14 -14.77 20.63
N ILE A 441 -44.43 -15.79 20.13
CA ILE A 441 -44.63 -16.36 18.78
C ILE A 441 -44.91 -17.86 18.76
N GLU A 442 -44.70 -18.59 19.86
CA GLU A 442 -44.86 -20.04 19.95
C GLU A 442 -46.21 -20.54 19.42
N ASN A 443 -47.31 -19.95 19.89
CA ASN A 443 -48.68 -20.35 19.52
C ASN A 443 -49.26 -19.54 18.35
N SER A 444 -48.41 -18.93 17.52
CA SER A 444 -48.91 -18.07 16.44
C SER A 444 -49.53 -18.88 15.29
N ASN A 445 -50.74 -18.51 14.86
CA ASN A 445 -51.34 -19.07 13.64
C ASN A 445 -50.57 -18.69 12.36
N ASN A 446 -49.80 -17.60 12.41
CA ASN A 446 -49.00 -17.12 11.28
C ASN A 446 -47.86 -18.11 10.98
N ARG A 447 -47.80 -18.59 9.73
CA ARG A 447 -46.80 -19.60 9.30
C ARG A 447 -45.37 -19.11 9.44
N PHE A 448 -45.11 -17.84 9.09
CA PHE A 448 -43.78 -17.24 9.19
C PHE A 448 -43.32 -17.16 10.65
N ARG A 449 -44.20 -16.74 11.57
CA ARG A 449 -43.87 -16.69 13.01
C ARG A 449 -43.56 -18.07 13.59
N ARG A 450 -44.24 -19.12 13.13
CA ARG A 450 -43.92 -20.50 13.52
C ARG A 450 -42.56 -20.96 13.01
N GLY A 451 -42.21 -20.65 11.76
CA GLY A 451 -40.87 -20.94 11.25
C GLY A 451 -39.78 -20.18 12.00
N ILE A 452 -40.05 -18.94 12.43
CA ILE A 452 -39.15 -18.19 13.31
C ILE A 452 -38.98 -18.92 14.64
N PHE A 453 -40.08 -19.35 15.26
CA PHE A 453 -40.02 -20.06 16.54
C PHE A 453 -39.21 -21.37 16.42
N GLU A 454 -39.44 -22.17 15.37
CA GLU A 454 -38.71 -23.41 15.13
C GLU A 454 -37.21 -23.15 14.89
N TYR A 455 -36.86 -22.14 14.10
CA TYR A 455 -35.46 -21.73 13.90
C TYR A 455 -34.83 -21.28 15.22
N CYS A 456 -35.51 -20.41 15.97
CA CYS A 456 -35.01 -19.86 17.22
C CYS A 456 -34.79 -20.94 18.30
N ARG A 457 -35.63 -21.98 18.31
CA ARG A 457 -35.57 -23.07 19.29
C ARG A 457 -34.54 -24.13 18.95
N ASN A 458 -34.39 -24.45 17.66
CA ASN A 458 -33.64 -25.63 17.22
C ASN A 458 -32.29 -25.31 16.58
N GLU A 459 -32.14 -24.13 15.97
CA GLU A 459 -31.02 -23.84 15.06
C GLU A 459 -30.24 -22.56 15.40
N THR A 460 -30.61 -21.85 16.46
CA THR A 460 -29.85 -20.67 16.89
C THR A 460 -29.81 -20.54 18.41
N THR A 461 -28.92 -19.68 18.89
CA THR A 461 -28.78 -19.37 20.31
C THR A 461 -29.05 -17.90 20.59
N PRO A 462 -29.41 -17.53 21.85
CA PRO A 462 -29.48 -16.13 22.25
C PRO A 462 -28.21 -15.33 21.91
N LEU A 463 -27.04 -15.97 22.00
CA LEU A 463 -25.75 -15.36 21.68
C LEU A 463 -25.65 -14.97 20.20
N GLU A 464 -26.02 -15.86 19.29
CA GLU A 464 -25.99 -15.59 17.84
C GLU A 464 -26.96 -14.48 17.43
N ILE A 465 -28.16 -14.45 18.05
CA ILE A 465 -29.15 -13.38 17.83
C ILE A 465 -28.57 -12.01 18.26
N MET A 466 -27.81 -11.98 19.36
CA MET A 466 -27.18 -10.75 19.86
C MET A 466 -25.89 -10.38 19.14
N GLN A 467 -25.23 -11.33 18.46
CA GLN A 467 -24.11 -11.03 17.55
C GLN A 467 -24.61 -10.32 16.29
N SER A 468 -25.75 -10.72 15.75
CA SER A 468 -26.26 -10.20 14.46
C SER A 468 -27.00 -8.87 14.57
N SER A 469 -27.27 -8.33 15.76
CA SER A 469 -28.02 -7.10 15.97
C SER A 469 -27.27 -5.80 15.59
N MET A 470 -26.39 -5.84 14.57
CA MET A 470 -25.54 -4.74 14.09
C MET A 470 -26.24 -3.72 13.17
N ALA A 471 -26.49 -2.52 13.69
CA ALA A 471 -26.89 -1.25 13.04
C ALA A 471 -28.12 -0.61 13.72
N GLY A 472 -27.91 0.55 14.35
CA GLY A 472 -29.02 1.34 14.91
C GLY A 472 -29.80 0.62 16.00
N ASP A 473 -29.08 0.11 17.01
CA ASP A 473 -29.61 -0.53 18.23
C ASP A 473 -30.86 0.17 18.82
N VAL A 474 -30.95 1.48 18.58
CA VAL A 474 -32.16 2.29 18.76
C VAL A 474 -33.42 1.63 18.23
N GLN A 475 -33.47 1.10 16.99
CA GLN A 475 -34.69 0.52 16.43
C GLN A 475 -35.04 -0.85 17.04
N PHE A 476 -34.04 -1.67 17.36
CA PHE A 476 -34.24 -2.94 18.04
C PHE A 476 -34.79 -2.72 19.44
N MET A 477 -34.12 -1.86 20.22
CA MET A 477 -34.55 -1.48 21.56
C MET A 477 -35.88 -0.69 21.53
N GLN A 478 -36.10 0.18 20.55
CA GLN A 478 -37.37 0.87 20.36
C GLN A 478 -38.50 -0.11 20.10
N ALA A 479 -38.30 -1.13 19.26
CA ALA A 479 -39.31 -2.15 19.04
C ALA A 479 -39.63 -2.94 20.32
N LEU A 480 -38.63 -3.22 21.16
CA LEU A 480 -38.84 -3.85 22.48
C LEU A 480 -39.59 -2.94 23.45
N ASN A 481 -39.20 -1.66 23.52
CA ASN A 481 -39.84 -0.66 24.37
C ASN A 481 -41.29 -0.40 23.95
N GLU A 482 -41.58 -0.42 22.65
CA GLU A 482 -42.94 -0.36 22.09
C GLU A 482 -43.72 -1.67 22.26
N ASN A 483 -43.19 -2.65 23.00
CA ASN A 483 -43.80 -3.94 23.27
C ASN A 483 -44.08 -4.77 21.99
N LYS A 484 -43.17 -4.67 21.00
CA LYS A 484 -43.22 -5.39 19.71
C LYS A 484 -42.05 -6.39 19.58
N PRO A 485 -41.93 -7.39 20.48
CA PRO A 485 -40.78 -8.30 20.52
C PRO A 485 -40.61 -9.12 19.22
N ALA A 486 -41.71 -9.55 18.59
CA ALA A 486 -41.64 -10.24 17.30
C ALA A 486 -41.00 -9.39 16.20
N ARG A 487 -41.21 -8.06 16.20
CA ARG A 487 -40.59 -7.16 15.23
C ARG A 487 -39.09 -7.01 15.50
N ALA A 488 -38.71 -6.86 16.76
CA ALA A 488 -37.30 -6.78 17.17
C ALA A 488 -36.55 -8.06 16.78
N LEU A 489 -37.16 -9.23 17.01
CA LEU A 489 -36.58 -10.53 16.64
C LEU A 489 -36.38 -10.67 15.13
N VAL A 490 -37.38 -10.31 14.30
CA VAL A 490 -37.23 -10.34 12.84
C VAL A 490 -36.09 -9.43 12.39
N MET A 491 -35.91 -8.27 13.01
CA MET A 491 -34.81 -7.35 12.67
C MET A 491 -33.43 -7.95 12.99
N ALA A 492 -33.29 -8.63 14.13
CA ALA A 492 -32.05 -9.32 14.51
C ALA A 492 -31.74 -10.48 13.55
N LEU A 493 -32.74 -11.30 13.23
CA LEU A 493 -32.59 -12.46 12.32
C LEU A 493 -32.35 -12.06 10.87
N ASN A 494 -32.89 -10.94 10.41
CA ASN A 494 -32.66 -10.43 9.05
C ASN A 494 -31.18 -10.16 8.75
N ARG A 495 -30.38 -9.87 9.80
CA ARG A 495 -28.93 -9.64 9.68
C ARG A 495 -28.12 -10.92 9.79
N GLN A 496 -28.69 -11.97 10.36
CA GLN A 496 -28.02 -13.26 10.45
C GLN A 496 -28.06 -13.92 9.08
N ARG A 497 -26.87 -14.09 8.49
CA ARG A 497 -26.72 -14.65 7.14
C ARG A 497 -27.37 -16.03 7.08
N GLY A 498 -28.31 -16.21 6.15
CA GLY A 498 -29.01 -17.48 5.95
C GLY A 498 -30.24 -17.70 6.85
N ALA A 499 -30.45 -16.90 7.90
CA ALA A 499 -31.56 -17.10 8.82
C ALA A 499 -32.93 -16.94 8.14
N LEU A 500 -33.16 -15.87 7.36
CA LEU A 500 -34.44 -15.68 6.67
C LEU A 500 -34.79 -16.78 5.65
N PRO A 501 -33.89 -17.20 4.74
CA PRO A 501 -34.14 -18.36 3.88
C PRO A 501 -34.50 -19.62 4.68
N ARG A 502 -33.78 -19.86 5.79
CA ARG A 502 -34.00 -21.03 6.62
C ARG A 502 -35.34 -20.99 7.36
N ILE A 503 -35.69 -19.85 7.94
CA ILE A 503 -36.99 -19.57 8.55
C ILE A 503 -38.11 -19.77 7.54
N PHE A 504 -37.93 -19.28 6.31
CA PHE A 504 -38.89 -19.48 5.23
C PHE A 504 -39.09 -20.98 4.95
N ALA A 505 -38.01 -21.74 4.81
CA ALA A 505 -38.07 -23.19 4.58
C ALA A 505 -38.83 -23.94 5.69
N LEU A 506 -38.55 -23.63 6.96
CA LEU A 506 -39.30 -24.19 8.10
C LEU A 506 -40.77 -23.76 8.11
N SER A 507 -41.07 -22.55 7.61
CA SER A 507 -42.45 -22.03 7.54
C SER A 507 -43.31 -22.74 6.48
N VAL A 508 -42.73 -23.13 5.34
CA VAL A 508 -43.45 -23.70 4.20
C VAL A 508 -43.32 -25.22 4.07
N VAL A 509 -42.30 -25.83 4.68
CA VAL A 509 -42.11 -27.28 4.74
C VAL A 509 -42.26 -27.77 6.17
N ARG A 510 -43.41 -28.40 6.47
CA ARG A 510 -43.71 -28.90 7.81
C ARG A 510 -43.28 -30.35 7.97
N ASN A 511 -42.85 -30.69 9.18
CA ASN A 511 -42.84 -32.05 9.67
C ASN A 511 -44.30 -32.42 10.00
N ASN A 512 -44.99 -33.12 9.09
CA ASN A 512 -46.28 -33.72 9.44
C ASN A 512 -45.98 -34.96 10.31
N PRO A 513 -46.46 -35.01 11.56
CA PRO A 513 -46.24 -36.17 12.42
C PRO A 513 -47.10 -37.38 12.05
N GLU A 514 -48.18 -37.18 11.28
CA GLU A 514 -48.98 -38.24 10.68
C GLU A 514 -48.80 -38.21 9.16
N PRO A 515 -48.03 -39.15 8.56
CA PRO A 515 -48.06 -39.34 7.13
C PRO A 515 -49.47 -39.83 6.76
N ASP A 516 -50.16 -39.09 5.90
CA ASP A 516 -51.42 -39.56 5.33
C ASP A 516 -51.12 -40.90 4.61
N PRO A 517 -51.81 -42.00 4.93
CA PRO A 517 -51.49 -43.32 4.37
C PRO A 517 -51.59 -43.38 2.83
N ALA A 518 -52.25 -42.41 2.19
CA ALA A 518 -52.26 -42.24 0.74
C ALA A 518 -50.99 -41.57 0.16
N ASP A 519 -50.14 -40.98 1.01
CA ASP A 519 -48.95 -40.19 0.67
C ASP A 519 -47.63 -40.88 1.10
N ALA A 520 -47.64 -42.19 1.36
CA ALA A 520 -46.48 -43.02 1.74
C ALA A 520 -45.41 -43.21 0.64
N ASP A 521 -45.37 -42.34 -0.37
CA ASP A 521 -44.31 -42.33 -1.38
C ASP A 521 -42.99 -41.88 -0.73
N ALA A 522 -41.89 -42.58 -1.03
CA ALA A 522 -40.52 -42.23 -0.59
C ALA A 522 -40.09 -40.78 -0.92
N VAL A 523 -40.83 -40.10 -1.81
CA VAL A 523 -40.65 -38.70 -2.19
C VAL A 523 -41.10 -37.73 -1.08
N GLU A 524 -42.07 -38.11 -0.24
CA GLU A 524 -42.53 -37.26 0.88
C GLU A 524 -41.55 -37.25 2.06
N ASN A 525 -40.78 -38.33 2.25
CA ASN A 525 -39.74 -38.42 3.27
C ASN A 525 -38.50 -37.55 2.99
N ARG A 526 -38.54 -36.71 1.95
CA ARG A 526 -37.44 -35.80 1.54
C ARG A 526 -37.63 -34.38 2.07
N ILE A 527 -38.07 -34.26 3.33
CA ILE A 527 -38.38 -32.97 3.97
C ILE A 527 -37.20 -32.00 3.86
N ASP A 528 -36.00 -32.44 4.21
CA ASP A 528 -34.82 -31.58 4.19
C ASP A 528 -34.40 -31.16 2.78
N ASP A 529 -34.65 -31.99 1.77
CA ASP A 529 -34.44 -31.62 0.38
C ASP A 529 -35.45 -30.55 -0.09
N PHE A 530 -36.71 -30.65 0.31
CA PHE A 530 -37.67 -29.57 0.05
C PHE A 530 -37.37 -28.30 0.84
N ARG A 531 -36.75 -28.39 2.02
CA ARG A 531 -36.23 -27.21 2.75
C ARG A 531 -35.09 -26.54 1.99
N LYS A 532 -34.13 -27.32 1.47
CA LYS A 532 -33.08 -26.83 0.58
C LYS A 532 -33.67 -26.10 -0.64
N LEU A 533 -34.72 -26.63 -1.25
CA LEU A 533 -35.40 -25.99 -2.38
C LEU A 533 -36.07 -24.67 -1.97
N ALA A 534 -36.75 -24.64 -0.82
CA ALA A 534 -37.38 -23.43 -0.29
C ALA A 534 -36.35 -22.31 -0.03
N GLU A 535 -35.18 -22.65 0.51
CA GLU A 535 -34.08 -21.68 0.71
C GLU A 535 -33.61 -21.08 -0.62
N VAL A 536 -33.53 -21.89 -1.69
CA VAL A 536 -33.16 -21.40 -3.03
C VAL A 536 -34.23 -20.45 -3.59
N VAL A 537 -35.52 -20.80 -3.46
CA VAL A 537 -36.63 -19.93 -3.90
C VAL A 537 -36.59 -18.58 -3.16
N TRP A 538 -36.37 -18.59 -1.85
CA TRP A 538 -36.21 -17.36 -1.08
C TRP A 538 -35.03 -16.53 -1.61
N ASN A 539 -33.85 -17.12 -1.77
CA ASN A 539 -32.65 -16.40 -2.22
C ASN A 539 -32.80 -15.83 -3.64
N LYS A 540 -33.62 -16.46 -4.50
CA LYS A 540 -33.91 -15.98 -5.85
C LYS A 540 -34.80 -14.72 -5.82
N ASN A 541 -35.78 -14.70 -4.94
CA ASN A 541 -36.80 -13.64 -4.84
C ASN A 541 -36.42 -12.50 -3.92
N ALA A 542 -35.57 -12.76 -2.93
CA ALA A 542 -35.04 -11.72 -2.08
C ALA A 542 -34.24 -10.71 -2.93
N PRO A 543 -34.46 -9.40 -2.76
CA PRO A 543 -33.65 -8.38 -3.42
C PRO A 543 -32.18 -8.67 -3.13
N HIS A 544 -31.34 -8.65 -4.17
CA HIS A 544 -29.96 -9.12 -4.11
C HIS A 544 -29.21 -8.54 -2.91
N GLN A 545 -28.79 -9.41 -1.99
CA GLN A 545 -28.04 -9.07 -0.77
C GLN A 545 -26.59 -8.62 -1.03
N TYR A 546 -26.28 -8.14 -2.24
CA TYR A 546 -24.95 -7.64 -2.59
C TYR A 546 -24.66 -6.24 -2.02
N GLY A 547 -25.60 -5.64 -1.30
CA GLY A 547 -25.39 -4.50 -0.41
C GLY A 547 -25.92 -4.84 0.98
N SER A 548 -25.30 -4.29 2.02
CA SER A 548 -25.64 -4.45 3.44
C SER A 548 -27.02 -3.91 3.85
N GLU A 549 -27.98 -3.81 2.93
CA GLU A 549 -29.29 -3.25 3.19
C GLU A 549 -30.20 -4.28 3.84
N ILE A 550 -30.55 -4.00 5.10
CA ILE A 550 -31.51 -4.75 5.89
C ILE A 550 -32.89 -4.61 5.22
N MET A 551 -33.49 -5.73 4.81
CA MET A 551 -34.85 -5.72 4.24
C MET A 551 -35.85 -5.07 5.22
N SER A 552 -36.69 -4.16 4.72
CA SER A 552 -37.79 -3.63 5.53
C SER A 552 -38.78 -4.75 5.88
N PHE A 553 -39.53 -4.59 6.98
CA PHE A 553 -40.53 -5.60 7.36
C PHE A 553 -41.58 -5.84 6.27
N ASN A 554 -41.97 -4.80 5.53
CA ASN A 554 -42.89 -4.92 4.39
C ASN A 554 -42.25 -5.71 3.26
N THR A 555 -40.99 -5.42 2.93
CA THR A 555 -40.23 -6.17 1.91
C THR A 555 -40.09 -7.65 2.29
N ILE A 556 -39.85 -7.97 3.57
CA ILE A 556 -39.81 -9.36 4.05
C ILE A 556 -41.16 -10.05 3.85
N LYS A 557 -42.26 -9.37 4.20
CA LYS A 557 -43.62 -9.89 4.03
C LYS A 557 -43.95 -10.15 2.55
N ASP A 558 -43.63 -9.21 1.68
CA ASP A 558 -43.91 -9.32 0.25
C ASP A 558 -43.08 -10.44 -0.38
N THR A 559 -41.79 -10.52 -0.01
CA THR A 559 -40.87 -11.60 -0.42
C THR A 559 -41.35 -12.96 0.07
N PHE A 560 -41.85 -13.05 1.31
CA PHE A 560 -42.41 -14.29 1.85
C PHE A 560 -43.62 -14.77 1.05
N ASN A 561 -44.55 -13.87 0.73
CA ASN A 561 -45.76 -14.23 0.01
C ASN A 561 -45.46 -14.67 -1.43
N SER A 562 -44.62 -13.93 -2.15
CA SER A 562 -44.21 -14.30 -3.51
C SER A 562 -43.45 -15.63 -3.52
N SER A 563 -42.49 -15.80 -2.61
CA SER A 563 -41.69 -17.02 -2.49
C SER A 563 -42.52 -18.22 -2.08
N ALA A 564 -43.54 -18.06 -1.23
CA ALA A 564 -44.40 -19.16 -0.80
C ALA A 564 -45.22 -19.72 -1.99
N GLU A 565 -45.75 -18.85 -2.85
CA GLU A 565 -46.51 -19.28 -4.02
C GLU A 565 -45.60 -19.92 -5.07
N GLU A 566 -44.44 -19.32 -5.33
CA GLU A 566 -43.46 -19.90 -6.24
C GLU A 566 -42.93 -21.24 -5.75
N PHE A 567 -42.66 -21.37 -4.44
CA PHE A 567 -42.28 -22.64 -3.83
C PHE A 567 -43.36 -23.70 -3.97
N ARG A 568 -44.65 -23.34 -3.87
CA ARG A 568 -45.77 -24.28 -4.09
C ARG A 568 -45.75 -24.84 -5.50
N ILE A 569 -45.52 -23.98 -6.50
CA ILE A 569 -45.39 -24.37 -7.91
C ILE A 569 -44.15 -25.26 -8.10
N MET A 570 -42.99 -24.81 -7.61
CA MET A 570 -41.72 -25.54 -7.70
C MET A 570 -41.82 -26.92 -7.04
N LYS A 571 -42.38 -27.02 -5.82
CA LYS A 571 -42.57 -28.28 -5.09
C LYS A 571 -43.42 -29.25 -5.90
N LYS A 572 -44.54 -28.79 -6.48
CA LYS A 572 -45.39 -29.61 -7.35
C LYS A 572 -44.61 -30.07 -8.59
N ASN A 573 -43.93 -29.16 -9.27
CA ASN A 573 -43.19 -29.47 -10.49
C ASN A 573 -42.03 -30.44 -10.22
N VAL A 574 -41.33 -30.34 -9.09
CA VAL A 574 -40.30 -31.30 -8.68
C VAL A 574 -40.90 -32.68 -8.41
N LYS A 575 -42.05 -32.76 -7.71
CA LYS A 575 -42.76 -34.04 -7.52
C LYS A 575 -43.15 -34.67 -8.86
N ASP A 576 -43.76 -33.89 -9.75
CA ASP A 576 -44.16 -34.33 -11.08
C ASP A 576 -42.94 -34.81 -11.89
N TYR A 577 -41.83 -34.05 -11.84
CA TYR A 577 -40.59 -34.37 -12.52
C TYR A 577 -39.96 -35.69 -12.04
N LEU A 578 -39.96 -35.93 -10.72
CA LEU A 578 -39.41 -37.17 -10.13
C LEU A 578 -40.32 -38.38 -10.34
N ARG A 579 -41.62 -38.17 -10.55
CA ARG A 579 -42.59 -39.23 -10.89
C ARG A 579 -42.62 -39.55 -12.39
N ASP A 580 -42.15 -38.64 -13.23
CA ASP A 580 -42.11 -38.81 -14.68
C ASP A 580 -41.30 -40.05 -15.11
N ASP A 581 -41.89 -40.87 -15.98
CA ASP A 581 -41.29 -42.14 -16.40
C ASP A 581 -39.95 -41.96 -17.09
N GLN A 582 -39.75 -40.87 -17.85
CA GLN A 582 -38.46 -40.61 -18.49
C GLN A 582 -37.38 -40.24 -17.47
N THR A 583 -37.75 -39.60 -16.37
CA THR A 583 -36.83 -39.32 -15.26
C THR A 583 -36.48 -40.61 -14.50
N ARG A 584 -37.43 -41.53 -14.32
CA ARG A 584 -37.15 -42.86 -13.77
C ARG A 584 -36.25 -43.68 -14.68
N LEU A 585 -36.49 -43.67 -15.99
CA LEU A 585 -35.63 -44.31 -16.98
C LEU A 585 -34.21 -43.73 -16.96
N PHE A 586 -34.06 -42.42 -16.72
CA PHE A 586 -32.74 -41.80 -16.56
C PHE A 586 -31.93 -42.46 -15.43
N LEU A 587 -32.55 -42.81 -14.29
CA LEU A 587 -31.87 -43.50 -13.18
C LEU A 587 -31.38 -44.91 -13.55
N HIS A 588 -32.10 -45.60 -14.44
CA HIS A 588 -31.80 -46.97 -14.84
C HIS A 588 -30.89 -47.09 -16.07
N ARG A 589 -30.50 -45.98 -16.71
CA ARG A 589 -29.55 -46.01 -17.85
C ARG A 589 -28.17 -46.47 -17.38
N ASP A 590 -27.54 -47.36 -18.16
CA ASP A 590 -26.27 -48.01 -17.85
C ASP A 590 -25.18 -47.04 -17.33
N VAL A 591 -24.45 -47.52 -16.32
CA VAL A 591 -23.47 -46.79 -15.51
C VAL A 591 -22.12 -46.63 -16.23
N SER A 592 -21.99 -47.10 -17.47
CA SER A 592 -20.70 -47.29 -18.16
C SER A 592 -20.04 -46.01 -18.70
N VAL A 593 -20.16 -44.87 -18.00
CA VAL A 593 -19.25 -43.74 -18.19
C VAL A 593 -18.05 -43.98 -17.29
N ALA A 594 -17.04 -44.66 -17.83
CA ALA A 594 -15.82 -45.03 -17.14
C ALA A 594 -15.15 -43.81 -16.47
N GLY A 595 -14.85 -43.90 -15.18
CA GLY A 595 -13.84 -43.06 -14.51
C GLY A 595 -14.30 -42.08 -13.43
N ARG A 596 -15.53 -42.14 -12.88
CA ARG A 596 -15.91 -41.29 -11.73
C ARG A 596 -16.75 -42.03 -10.70
N GLU A 597 -16.10 -42.63 -9.70
CA GLU A 597 -16.76 -43.40 -8.63
C GLU A 597 -17.62 -42.56 -7.66
N ASN A 598 -17.50 -41.22 -7.68
CA ASN A 598 -18.01 -40.37 -6.59
C ASN A 598 -19.25 -39.51 -6.91
N PHE A 599 -19.84 -39.59 -8.10
CA PHE A 599 -21.01 -38.78 -8.46
C PHE A 599 -22.02 -39.57 -9.32
N SER A 600 -23.17 -39.90 -8.73
CA SER A 600 -24.18 -40.75 -9.34
C SER A 600 -25.22 -39.95 -10.14
N ARG A 601 -26.02 -40.65 -10.95
CA ARG A 601 -27.21 -40.08 -11.60
C ARG A 601 -28.24 -39.57 -10.57
N GLN A 602 -28.32 -40.23 -9.41
CA GLN A 602 -29.16 -39.77 -8.30
C GLN A 602 -28.65 -38.43 -7.75
N ASP A 603 -27.33 -38.25 -7.63
CA ASP A 603 -26.74 -36.97 -7.18
C ASP A 603 -26.99 -35.84 -8.18
N ALA A 604 -26.97 -36.15 -9.49
CA ALA A 604 -27.36 -35.22 -10.54
C ALA A 604 -28.84 -34.83 -10.44
N LEU A 605 -29.74 -35.80 -10.22
CA LEU A 605 -31.17 -35.53 -10.02
C LEU A 605 -31.45 -34.77 -8.73
N ASN A 606 -30.69 -35.02 -7.66
CA ASN A 606 -30.85 -34.30 -6.39
C ASN A 606 -30.57 -32.80 -6.51
N GLN A 607 -29.94 -32.34 -7.60
CA GLN A 607 -29.76 -30.91 -7.87
C GLN A 607 -31.09 -30.18 -8.11
N VAL A 608 -32.22 -30.86 -8.35
CA VAL A 608 -33.55 -30.20 -8.38
C VAL A 608 -33.94 -29.55 -7.06
N PHE A 609 -33.32 -29.97 -5.95
CA PHE A 609 -33.56 -29.41 -4.63
C PHE A 609 -32.58 -28.28 -4.27
N GLN A 610 -31.51 -28.12 -5.03
CA GLN A 610 -30.59 -26.98 -4.94
C GLN A 610 -30.27 -26.44 -6.33
N PRO A 611 -31.27 -25.99 -7.10
CA PRO A 611 -31.06 -25.62 -8.50
C PRO A 611 -30.15 -24.40 -8.58
N LYS A 612 -28.92 -24.60 -9.04
CA LYS A 612 -27.94 -23.53 -9.22
C LYS A 612 -28.25 -22.72 -10.48
N THR A 613 -28.29 -21.40 -10.35
CA THR A 613 -28.21 -20.49 -11.51
C THR A 613 -26.78 -20.44 -12.01
N MET A 614 -26.52 -21.03 -13.17
CA MET A 614 -25.22 -20.93 -13.84
C MET A 614 -25.27 -19.88 -14.96
N THR A 615 -24.35 -18.94 -14.91
CA THR A 615 -23.96 -18.14 -16.07
C THR A 615 -22.89 -18.93 -16.83
N ALA A 616 -23.27 -19.61 -17.91
CA ALA A 616 -22.32 -20.26 -18.80
C ALA A 616 -21.39 -19.19 -19.43
N TRP A 617 -20.08 -19.33 -19.23
CA TRP A 617 -19.07 -18.31 -19.55
C TRP A 617 -18.91 -18.02 -21.05
N MET A 618 -19.48 -18.83 -21.95
CA MET A 618 -19.28 -18.68 -23.41
C MET A 618 -20.56 -18.59 -24.26
N GLY A 619 -21.75 -18.53 -23.68
CA GLY A 619 -23.00 -18.67 -24.45
C GLY A 619 -24.04 -17.56 -24.37
N GLY A 620 -23.97 -16.65 -23.39
CA GLY A 620 -25.02 -15.63 -23.16
C GLY A 620 -26.39 -16.18 -22.71
N VAL A 621 -26.74 -17.42 -23.07
CA VAL A 621 -27.95 -18.13 -22.64
C VAL A 621 -27.75 -18.62 -21.22
N ARG A 622 -28.49 -18.02 -20.28
CA ARG A 622 -28.59 -18.50 -18.89
C ARG A 622 -29.40 -19.79 -18.90
N ASN A 623 -28.72 -20.92 -18.82
CA ASN A 623 -29.37 -22.21 -18.65
C ASN A 623 -29.46 -22.51 -17.15
N SER A 624 -30.65 -22.39 -16.59
CA SER A 624 -30.88 -22.48 -15.15
C SER A 624 -31.81 -23.64 -14.84
N ALA A 625 -31.35 -24.60 -14.04
CA ALA A 625 -32.21 -25.68 -13.54
C ALA A 625 -33.47 -25.12 -12.85
N TYR A 626 -33.32 -23.98 -12.17
CA TYR A 626 -34.42 -23.26 -11.51
C TYR A 626 -35.53 -22.91 -12.49
N ASP A 627 -35.17 -22.28 -13.62
CA ASP A 627 -36.13 -21.78 -14.60
C ASP A 627 -36.80 -22.96 -15.35
N HIS A 628 -36.06 -24.05 -15.57
CA HIS A 628 -36.61 -25.28 -16.17
C HIS A 628 -37.63 -25.98 -15.25
N ILE A 629 -37.37 -26.04 -13.94
CA ILE A 629 -38.33 -26.58 -12.97
C ILE A 629 -39.56 -25.68 -12.91
N LEU A 630 -39.38 -24.36 -12.85
CA LEU A 630 -40.46 -23.40 -12.74
C LEU A 630 -41.39 -23.45 -13.96
N SER A 631 -40.82 -23.49 -15.17
CA SER A 631 -41.55 -23.55 -16.45
C SER A 631 -42.04 -24.94 -16.85
N ARG A 632 -41.80 -25.99 -16.04
CA ARG A 632 -42.09 -27.40 -16.36
C ARG A 632 -41.38 -27.90 -17.64
N SER A 633 -40.21 -27.37 -17.96
CA SER A 633 -39.38 -27.78 -19.10
C SER A 633 -38.58 -29.06 -18.79
N PHE A 634 -39.27 -30.17 -18.51
CA PHE A 634 -38.67 -31.40 -17.97
C PHE A 634 -37.65 -32.07 -18.90
N GLU A 635 -37.84 -31.97 -20.21
CA GLU A 635 -36.87 -32.47 -21.19
C GLU A 635 -35.53 -31.73 -21.10
N SER A 636 -35.58 -30.40 -21.14
CA SER A 636 -34.40 -29.54 -20.96
C SER A 636 -33.72 -29.77 -19.60
N LEU A 637 -34.50 -29.97 -18.54
CA LEU A 637 -33.99 -30.30 -17.21
C LEU A 637 -33.28 -31.66 -17.17
N ARG A 638 -33.84 -32.70 -17.80
CA ARG A 638 -33.16 -34.01 -17.93
C ARG A 638 -31.85 -33.90 -18.71
N ASN A 639 -31.84 -33.13 -19.80
CA ASN A 639 -30.63 -32.89 -20.58
C ASN A 639 -29.55 -32.18 -19.74
N LEU A 640 -29.96 -31.25 -18.87
CA LEU A 640 -29.05 -30.60 -17.93
C LEU A 640 -28.52 -31.57 -16.86
N HIS A 641 -29.36 -32.44 -16.29
CA HIS A 641 -28.88 -33.47 -15.34
C HIS A 641 -27.96 -34.50 -15.99
N GLU A 642 -28.18 -34.84 -17.26
CA GLU A 642 -27.23 -35.67 -18.03
C GLU A 642 -25.87 -34.96 -18.16
N GLN A 643 -25.86 -33.64 -18.34
CA GLN A 643 -24.63 -32.84 -18.34
C GLN A 643 -23.97 -32.78 -16.95
N TYR A 644 -24.76 -32.61 -15.88
CA TYR A 644 -24.27 -32.65 -14.49
C TYR A 644 -23.62 -33.99 -14.17
N PHE A 645 -24.25 -35.10 -14.57
CA PHE A 645 -23.71 -36.45 -14.39
C PHE A 645 -22.40 -36.64 -15.17
N ARG A 646 -22.35 -36.22 -16.44
CA ARG A 646 -21.16 -36.39 -17.29
C ARG A 646 -19.99 -35.50 -16.85
N ARG A 647 -20.26 -34.29 -16.35
CA ARG A 647 -19.25 -33.26 -16.10
C ARG A 647 -19.51 -32.45 -14.82
N PRO A 648 -19.64 -33.07 -13.64
CA PRO A 648 -20.06 -32.39 -12.41
C PRO A 648 -19.17 -31.19 -12.04
N SER A 649 -17.87 -31.32 -12.25
CA SER A 649 -16.89 -30.24 -12.00
C SER A 649 -17.08 -29.01 -12.90
N GLN A 650 -17.55 -29.16 -14.14
CA GLN A 650 -17.82 -28.00 -15.02
C GLN A 650 -19.02 -27.18 -14.54
N TYR A 651 -19.94 -27.82 -13.83
CA TYR A 651 -21.15 -27.18 -13.30
C TYR A 651 -21.05 -26.89 -11.79
N ASN A 652 -19.86 -27.03 -11.18
CA ASN A 652 -19.65 -26.89 -9.74
C ASN A 652 -20.71 -27.64 -8.90
N VAL A 653 -21.15 -28.81 -9.36
CA VAL A 653 -22.09 -29.66 -8.60
C VAL A 653 -21.30 -30.72 -7.85
N SER A 654 -21.69 -30.94 -6.60
CA SER A 654 -21.15 -31.95 -5.70
C SER A 654 -22.30 -32.77 -5.13
N ARG A 655 -21.98 -33.90 -4.50
CA ARG A 655 -22.94 -34.67 -3.72
C ARG A 655 -23.56 -33.74 -2.65
N ILE A 656 -24.89 -33.72 -2.57
CA ILE A 656 -25.72 -32.84 -1.72
C ILE A 656 -25.98 -33.45 -0.34
#